data_AF-A0AAD8BJT6-F1
#
_entry.id   AF-A0AAD8BJT6-F1
#
_cell.length_a   1.000
_cell.length_b   1.000
_cell.length_c   1.000
_cell.angle_alpha   90.00
_cell.angle_beta   90.00
_cell.angle_gamma   90.00
#
_symmetry.space_group_name_H-M   'P 1'
#
loop_
_entity.id
_entity.type
_entity.pdbx_description
1 polymer ?
#
loop_
_entity_poly.entity_id
_entity_poly.type
_entity_poly.pdbx_seq_one_letter_code
_entity_poly.pdbx_strand_id
1 'polypeptide(L)'
;TDVIVITVDKSLDLTKGKISQTVLKEAGDEIQDELKQNYNDGLKANQFAKTSGGNLPCQHIFFACMSRYRQDSDSYLEKLVGKMLQEADNLKAKSISIPALGTGKLGYPADVVANVMKEAIIKFSKRKTSVQSIKFVVYPADRDVFQSFRSVLPSVDKSSRHDDSNDRKFDRKEKRTTGEVKFGNITLKIKRGDITMERHCDAIVNGIKDNMDLSKSGQVCKALLDVCGKELQDECSNNKDKMAKDGIAVTTAPNMSCKNIIHVSQDQFSRKWDVGITKVLNEADDIGATSLALPALGTGSRHADVQQIKKLIFEAIKRFSKRRNLTVKLIKLVIFDQKTFDVFTEEESSGCGASSSDQQEKYAEKDISEEHILTIYSKNSRDIKVAIDNIEKFCKKCYKEFIERDDRFAKKLSIDHIKELKQFGLQKRIKVTNQADTGFFKMEGFSGDDIFQVEKKMQRLILEIIDKHNNALHKSVQSAIIWQYKKGEKWYKFKPIINSELEHKYQQEENDYEFTDENGYKMEIDFRKWKAYLIDENDQEADQYDIKRQDLTKEGEPLPKEWSPMKDDENLKQIELKASAAEYKTVEQHVKNTQGNVQIKKILRIQNKTLYQQYAVKKRDLEHHNPKGHKNELQLFHGTGAAAVPQINENGFNRSYCGVNGTMYGKGVYFHKMASYSVGYAKPPDGNNNHHLYLARVLVGESTPANSSMAVLPIKSGSRPFDSAVHEDIYVIFHDTQAYPEYLIIF
;
A
#
# COMPACT_ATOMS: atom_id res chain seq x y z
N THR A 1 -42.47 -2.42 -0.62
CA THR A 1 -42.04 -1.22 0.11
C THR A 1 -42.82 -0.07 -0.48
N ASP A 2 -43.34 0.84 0.33
CA ASP A 2 -44.20 1.93 -0.16
C ASP A 2 -43.37 3.04 -0.83
N VAL A 3 -42.18 3.35 -0.31
CA VAL A 3 -41.26 4.35 -0.88
C VAL A 3 -39.89 3.74 -1.20
N ILE A 4 -39.40 3.94 -2.42
CA ILE A 4 -38.04 3.56 -2.82
C ILE A 4 -37.19 4.82 -2.95
N VAL A 5 -35.98 4.83 -2.38
CA VAL A 5 -35.02 5.91 -2.57
C VAL A 5 -33.95 5.48 -3.57
N ILE A 6 -33.60 6.35 -4.51
CA ILE A 6 -32.48 6.16 -5.42
C ILE A 6 -31.61 7.42 -5.49
N THR A 7 -30.38 7.29 -5.95
CA THR A 7 -29.49 8.44 -6.20
C THR A 7 -29.58 8.90 -7.64
N VAL A 8 -29.66 10.21 -7.86
CA VAL A 8 -29.74 10.85 -9.18
C VAL A 8 -28.77 12.02 -9.26
N ASP A 9 -28.45 12.45 -10.48
CA ASP A 9 -27.73 13.71 -10.71
C ASP A 9 -28.68 14.93 -10.66
N LYS A 10 -28.09 16.12 -10.58
CA LYS A 10 -28.81 17.40 -10.45
C LYS A 10 -29.79 17.69 -11.61
N SER A 11 -29.57 17.12 -12.79
CA SER A 11 -30.42 17.36 -13.96
C SER A 11 -31.72 16.57 -13.94
N LEU A 12 -31.86 15.59 -13.04
CA LEU A 12 -33.01 14.67 -13.00
C LEU A 12 -33.26 13.93 -14.32
N ASP A 13 -32.23 13.79 -15.14
CA ASP A 13 -32.26 13.03 -16.38
C ASP A 13 -31.96 11.56 -16.07
N LEU A 14 -33.03 10.77 -15.95
CA LEU A 14 -32.94 9.35 -15.61
C LEU A 14 -32.30 8.51 -16.72
N THR A 15 -32.10 9.07 -17.92
CA THR A 15 -31.29 8.43 -18.96
C THR A 15 -29.80 8.45 -18.63
N LYS A 16 -29.37 9.19 -17.60
CA LYS A 16 -27.98 9.29 -17.17
C LYS A 16 -27.74 8.49 -15.88
N GLY A 17 -26.79 7.56 -15.97
CA GLY A 17 -26.35 6.74 -14.84
C GLY A 17 -27.07 5.38 -14.78
N LYS A 18 -26.30 4.36 -14.37
CA LYS A 18 -26.72 2.95 -14.46
C LYS A 18 -27.96 2.63 -13.62
N ILE A 19 -28.07 3.20 -12.41
CA ILE A 19 -29.23 2.98 -11.52
C ILE A 19 -30.45 3.73 -12.06
N SER A 20 -30.30 5.00 -12.46
CA SER A 20 -31.38 5.81 -13.02
C SER A 20 -31.97 5.18 -14.28
N GLN A 21 -31.12 4.70 -15.20
CA GLN A 21 -31.55 4.01 -16.42
C GLN A 21 -32.30 2.71 -16.12
N THR A 22 -31.84 1.96 -15.11
CA THR A 22 -32.51 0.72 -14.69
C THR A 22 -33.88 1.02 -14.12
N VAL A 23 -34.01 2.06 -13.28
CA VAL A 23 -35.28 2.46 -12.69
C VAL A 23 -36.22 3.02 -13.74
N LEU A 24 -35.74 3.87 -14.65
CA LEU A 24 -36.54 4.39 -15.77
C LEU A 24 -37.11 3.27 -16.63
N LYS A 25 -36.28 2.27 -16.96
CA LYS A 25 -36.70 1.10 -17.74
C LYS A 25 -37.82 0.30 -17.07
N GLU A 26 -37.75 0.13 -15.75
CA GLU A 26 -38.69 -0.74 -15.01
C GLU A 26 -39.93 0.03 -14.50
N ALA A 27 -39.80 1.33 -14.20
CA ALA A 27 -40.92 2.18 -13.79
C ALA A 27 -41.68 2.78 -14.99
N GLY A 28 -41.06 2.90 -16.16
CA GLY A 28 -41.64 3.51 -17.36
C GLY A 28 -41.37 5.01 -17.46
N ASP A 29 -41.59 5.59 -18.65
CA ASP A 29 -41.20 6.98 -18.94
C ASP A 29 -41.99 8.05 -18.17
N GLU A 30 -43.16 7.70 -17.62
CA GLU A 30 -44.03 8.61 -16.87
C GLU A 30 -43.32 9.27 -15.67
N ILE A 31 -42.40 8.56 -15.00
CA ILE A 31 -41.63 9.14 -13.88
C ILE A 31 -40.66 10.23 -14.36
N GLN A 32 -40.16 10.15 -15.61
CA GLN A 32 -39.29 11.16 -16.17
C GLN A 32 -40.08 12.43 -16.52
N ASP A 33 -41.33 12.28 -16.96
CA ASP A 33 -42.23 13.39 -17.27
C ASP A 33 -42.68 14.10 -15.98
N GLU A 34 -43.00 13.36 -14.92
CA GLU A 34 -43.28 13.92 -13.60
C GLU A 34 -42.10 14.75 -13.05
N LEU A 35 -40.87 14.27 -13.23
CA LEU A 35 -39.67 15.02 -12.83
C LEU A 35 -39.53 16.32 -13.62
N LYS A 36 -39.70 16.28 -14.94
CA LYS A 36 -39.63 17.48 -15.80
C LYS A 36 -40.72 18.51 -15.46
N GLN A 37 -41.92 18.05 -15.14
CA GLN A 37 -43.06 18.92 -14.82
C GLN A 37 -42.90 19.58 -13.45
N ASN A 38 -42.45 18.84 -12.44
CA ASN A 38 -42.42 19.31 -11.04
C ASN A 38 -41.08 19.92 -10.62
N TYR A 39 -40.00 19.67 -11.37
CA TYR A 39 -38.64 20.09 -11.06
C TYR A 39 -37.90 20.60 -12.32
N ASN A 40 -38.52 21.56 -13.00
CA ASN A 40 -38.01 22.17 -14.25
C ASN A 40 -36.58 22.74 -14.15
N ASP A 41 -36.18 23.24 -12.97
CA ASP A 41 -34.84 23.78 -12.71
C ASP A 41 -33.83 22.72 -12.19
N GLY A 42 -34.22 21.45 -12.14
CA GLY A 42 -33.44 20.36 -11.55
C GLY A 42 -33.39 20.40 -10.02
N LEU A 43 -32.38 19.74 -9.43
CA LEU A 43 -32.15 19.72 -7.98
C LEU A 43 -30.85 20.43 -7.59
N LYS A 44 -30.86 21.11 -6.45
CA LYS A 44 -29.61 21.51 -5.78
C LYS A 44 -29.03 20.31 -5.02
N ALA A 45 -27.73 20.34 -4.76
CA ALA A 45 -27.07 19.33 -3.93
C ALA A 45 -27.76 19.21 -2.56
N ASN A 46 -27.92 17.99 -2.08
CA ASN A 46 -28.55 17.63 -0.80
C ASN A 46 -30.07 17.90 -0.75
N GLN A 47 -30.73 17.79 -1.90
CA GLN A 47 -32.20 17.77 -2.06
C GLN A 47 -32.65 16.44 -2.66
N PHE A 48 -33.96 16.18 -2.64
CA PHE A 48 -34.54 15.05 -3.35
C PHE A 48 -35.81 15.47 -4.08
N ALA A 49 -36.07 14.81 -5.20
CA ALA A 49 -37.32 14.90 -5.95
C ALA A 49 -38.22 13.70 -5.63
N LYS A 50 -39.52 13.83 -5.88
CA LYS A 50 -40.53 12.78 -5.67
C LYS A 50 -41.37 12.58 -6.92
N THR A 51 -41.69 11.33 -7.23
CA THR A 51 -42.67 10.94 -8.25
C THR A 51 -43.65 9.88 -7.70
N SER A 52 -44.62 9.48 -8.51
CA SER A 52 -45.30 8.20 -8.38
C SER A 52 -44.33 7.01 -8.51
N GLY A 53 -44.80 5.80 -8.20
CA GLY A 53 -44.04 4.56 -8.41
C GLY A 53 -43.87 4.14 -9.87
N GLY A 54 -44.59 4.79 -10.79
CA GLY A 54 -44.83 4.28 -12.13
C GLY A 54 -45.28 2.81 -12.13
N ASN A 55 -44.65 1.99 -12.96
CA ASN A 55 -44.86 0.54 -13.03
C ASN A 55 -44.19 -0.28 -11.91
N LEU A 56 -43.38 0.34 -11.03
CA LEU A 56 -42.76 -0.40 -9.93
C LEU A 56 -43.78 -0.69 -8.81
N PRO A 57 -43.62 -1.80 -8.06
CA PRO A 57 -44.49 -2.17 -6.94
C PRO A 57 -44.19 -1.33 -5.67
N CYS A 58 -44.26 0.00 -5.81
CA CYS A 58 -44.14 1.00 -4.75
C CYS A 58 -45.10 2.17 -5.06
N GLN A 59 -45.43 2.97 -4.05
CA GLN A 59 -46.33 4.12 -4.22
C GLN A 59 -45.58 5.35 -4.72
N HIS A 60 -44.35 5.55 -4.25
CA HIS A 60 -43.51 6.70 -4.58
C HIS A 60 -42.03 6.35 -4.73
N ILE A 61 -41.33 7.10 -5.58
CA ILE A 61 -39.87 7.06 -5.71
C ILE A 61 -39.30 8.41 -5.28
N PHE A 62 -38.28 8.38 -4.42
CA PHE A 62 -37.50 9.56 -4.04
C PHE A 62 -36.14 9.53 -4.72
N PHE A 63 -35.83 10.60 -5.44
CA PHE A 63 -34.58 10.76 -6.19
C PHE A 63 -33.66 11.71 -5.43
N ALA A 64 -32.74 11.16 -4.64
CA ALA A 64 -31.79 11.91 -3.83
C ALA A 64 -30.61 12.41 -4.67
N CYS A 65 -30.43 13.74 -4.70
CA CYS A 65 -29.27 14.39 -5.32
C CYS A 65 -28.24 14.71 -4.23
N MET A 66 -27.05 14.12 -4.33
CA MET A 66 -25.97 14.29 -3.35
C MET A 66 -24.70 14.79 -4.03
N SER A 67 -23.91 15.59 -3.32
CA SER A 67 -22.56 16.00 -3.73
C SER A 67 -21.53 14.93 -3.39
N ARG A 68 -20.30 14.99 -3.92
CA ARG A 68 -19.17 14.17 -3.44
C ARG A 68 -18.88 14.41 -1.96
N TYR A 69 -18.35 13.37 -1.30
CA TYR A 69 -17.99 13.38 0.11
C TYR A 69 -16.95 14.46 0.44
N ARG A 70 -17.26 15.27 1.45
CA ARG A 70 -16.48 16.37 2.03
C ARG A 70 -16.61 16.33 3.55
N GLN A 71 -15.81 17.11 4.27
CA GLN A 71 -15.79 17.12 5.73
C GLN A 71 -17.14 17.50 6.38
N ASP A 72 -18.03 18.22 5.68
CA ASP A 72 -19.37 18.61 6.13
C ASP A 72 -20.51 17.71 5.60
N SER A 73 -20.18 16.68 4.81
CA SER A 73 -21.15 15.79 4.14
C SER A 73 -21.98 14.95 5.09
N ASP A 74 -21.47 14.62 6.28
CA ASP A 74 -22.18 13.85 7.30
C ASP A 74 -23.45 14.57 7.76
N SER A 75 -23.34 15.88 8.01
CA SER A 75 -24.47 16.71 8.44
C SER A 75 -25.53 16.82 7.35
N TYR A 76 -25.10 16.93 6.08
CA TYR A 76 -26.05 16.97 4.96
C TYR A 76 -26.74 15.64 4.72
N LEU A 77 -26.02 14.52 4.82
CA LEU A 77 -26.59 13.19 4.71
C LEU A 77 -27.61 12.93 5.83
N GLU A 78 -27.29 13.28 7.09
CA GLU A 78 -28.23 13.18 8.21
C GLU A 78 -29.52 13.99 7.93
N LYS A 79 -29.37 15.24 7.48
CA LYS A 79 -30.50 16.13 7.15
C LYS A 79 -31.31 15.59 5.98
N LEU A 80 -30.67 15.09 4.93
CA LEU A 80 -31.33 14.57 3.74
C LEU A 80 -32.16 13.32 4.07
N VAL A 81 -31.59 12.36 4.80
CA VAL A 81 -32.29 11.16 5.28
C VAL A 81 -33.46 11.56 6.18
N GLY A 82 -33.25 12.50 7.12
CA GLY A 82 -34.30 13.01 7.98
C GLY A 82 -35.47 13.63 7.21
N LYS A 83 -35.19 14.41 6.16
CA LYS A 83 -36.22 15.01 5.29
C LYS A 83 -36.98 13.96 4.47
N MET A 84 -36.30 12.96 3.92
CA MET A 84 -36.95 11.86 3.19
C MET A 84 -37.87 11.05 4.10
N LEU A 85 -37.43 10.73 5.33
CA LEU A 85 -38.28 10.03 6.29
C LEU A 85 -39.51 10.86 6.70
N GLN A 86 -39.35 12.19 6.83
CA GLN A 86 -40.47 13.09 7.11
C GLN A 86 -41.48 13.13 5.96
N GLU A 87 -41.00 13.18 4.73
CA GLU A 87 -41.87 13.17 3.57
C GLU A 87 -42.60 11.83 3.40
N ALA A 88 -41.92 10.70 3.65
CA ALA A 88 -42.59 9.40 3.68
C ALA A 88 -43.73 9.36 4.73
N ASP A 89 -43.53 9.97 5.90
CA ASP A 89 -44.58 10.07 6.92
C ASP A 89 -45.73 11.00 6.53
N ASN A 90 -45.43 12.12 5.84
CA ASN A 90 -46.46 13.01 5.28
C ASN A 90 -47.35 12.26 4.28
N LEU A 91 -46.76 11.38 3.47
CA LEU A 91 -47.44 10.50 2.51
C LEU A 91 -48.17 9.31 3.15
N LYS A 92 -48.11 9.17 4.48
CA LYS A 92 -48.68 8.03 5.23
C LYS A 92 -48.10 6.67 4.81
N ALA A 93 -46.88 6.66 4.29
CA ALA A 93 -46.18 5.44 3.91
C ALA A 93 -45.80 4.62 5.14
N LYS A 94 -46.03 3.30 5.11
CA LYS A 94 -45.67 2.39 6.19
C LYS A 94 -44.24 1.87 6.05
N SER A 95 -43.65 1.91 4.85
CA SER A 95 -42.33 1.37 4.60
C SER A 95 -41.49 2.16 3.59
N ILE A 96 -40.19 2.29 3.86
CA ILE A 96 -39.21 2.95 2.98
C ILE A 96 -37.95 2.11 2.82
N SER A 97 -37.41 2.04 1.61
CA SER A 97 -36.17 1.34 1.29
C SER A 97 -35.11 2.35 0.83
N ILE A 98 -34.01 2.43 1.56
CA ILE A 98 -32.97 3.43 1.37
C ILE A 98 -31.64 2.70 1.05
N PRO A 99 -30.96 3.03 -0.07
CA PRO A 99 -29.69 2.41 -0.40
C PRO A 99 -28.57 2.99 0.47
N ALA A 100 -27.36 2.43 0.35
CA ALA A 100 -26.15 3.04 0.90
C ALA A 100 -25.82 4.35 0.15
N LEU A 101 -26.44 5.43 0.61
CA LEU A 101 -26.39 6.74 -0.05
C LEU A 101 -24.95 7.26 -0.12
N GLY A 102 -24.44 7.41 -1.34
CA GLY A 102 -23.16 8.07 -1.61
C GLY A 102 -21.93 7.17 -1.57
N THR A 103 -22.06 5.90 -1.16
CA THR A 103 -20.92 4.98 -1.01
C THR A 103 -20.32 4.48 -2.32
N GLY A 104 -20.94 4.81 -3.46
CA GLY A 104 -20.42 4.53 -4.80
C GLY A 104 -19.47 5.63 -5.29
N LYS A 105 -19.72 6.14 -6.51
CA LYS A 105 -18.88 7.16 -7.17
C LYS A 105 -18.75 8.49 -6.41
N LEU A 106 -19.61 8.75 -5.42
CA LEU A 106 -19.61 9.97 -4.62
C LEU A 106 -18.62 9.90 -3.43
N GLY A 107 -18.00 8.73 -3.18
CA GLY A 107 -16.85 8.61 -2.28
C GLY A 107 -17.17 8.64 -0.79
N TYR A 108 -18.43 8.45 -0.38
CA TYR A 108 -18.75 8.42 1.05
C TYR A 108 -18.22 7.12 1.70
N PRO A 109 -17.48 7.19 2.82
CA PRO A 109 -17.04 6.01 3.55
C PRO A 109 -18.24 5.20 4.07
N ALA A 110 -18.25 3.90 3.82
CA ALA A 110 -19.43 3.07 4.06
C ALA A 110 -19.82 2.94 5.55
N ASP A 111 -18.83 2.95 6.44
CA ASP A 111 -19.00 2.95 7.89
C ASP A 111 -19.59 4.29 8.39
N VAL A 112 -19.14 5.40 7.84
CA VAL A 112 -19.67 6.74 8.12
C VAL A 112 -21.13 6.83 7.68
N VAL A 113 -21.44 6.44 6.44
CA VAL A 113 -22.82 6.43 5.92
C VAL A 113 -23.74 5.56 6.77
N ALA A 114 -23.30 4.34 7.11
CA ALA A 114 -24.09 3.42 7.93
C ALA A 114 -24.43 4.04 9.30
N ASN A 115 -23.46 4.68 9.96
CA ASN A 115 -23.67 5.35 11.25
C ASN A 115 -24.55 6.59 11.13
N VAL A 116 -24.28 7.48 10.16
CA VAL A 116 -25.05 8.72 9.96
C VAL A 116 -26.51 8.41 9.64
N MET A 117 -26.76 7.45 8.74
CA MET A 117 -28.13 7.02 8.41
C MET A 117 -28.84 6.40 9.62
N LYS A 118 -28.15 5.60 10.42
CA LYS A 118 -28.68 5.06 11.68
C LYS A 118 -29.08 6.18 12.65
N GLU A 119 -28.20 7.14 12.89
CA GLU A 119 -28.47 8.23 13.83
C GLU A 119 -29.65 9.10 13.35
N ALA A 120 -29.73 9.38 12.04
CA ALA A 120 -30.87 10.07 11.45
C ALA A 120 -32.19 9.32 11.68
N ILE A 121 -32.18 7.99 11.56
CA ILE A 121 -33.34 7.14 11.81
C ILE A 121 -33.71 7.10 13.30
N ILE A 122 -32.74 6.96 14.21
CA ILE A 122 -32.97 6.99 15.67
C ILE A 122 -33.58 8.33 16.08
N LYS A 123 -33.10 9.43 15.50
CA LYS A 123 -33.64 10.77 15.73
C LYS A 123 -35.06 10.90 15.20
N PHE A 124 -35.33 10.35 14.01
CA PHE A 124 -36.66 10.29 13.41
C PHE A 124 -37.64 9.43 14.21
N SER A 125 -37.21 8.30 14.77
CA SER A 125 -38.10 7.36 15.46
C SER A 125 -38.63 7.86 16.81
N LYS A 126 -38.11 8.99 17.32
CA LYS A 126 -38.57 9.60 18.58
C LYS A 126 -39.95 10.28 18.47
N ARG A 127 -40.45 10.53 17.25
CA ARG A 127 -41.80 11.05 16.99
C ARG A 127 -42.78 9.94 16.66
N LYS A 128 -44.07 10.19 16.88
CA LYS A 128 -45.14 9.36 16.33
C LYS A 128 -45.10 9.48 14.80
N THR A 129 -44.98 8.35 14.11
CA THR A 129 -44.80 8.28 12.66
C THR A 129 -45.61 7.12 12.09
N SER A 130 -46.04 7.26 10.83
CA SER A 130 -46.67 6.20 10.03
C SER A 130 -45.66 5.20 9.46
N VAL A 131 -44.37 5.57 9.38
CA VAL A 131 -43.31 4.69 8.88
C VAL A 131 -42.97 3.63 9.93
N GLN A 132 -43.30 2.37 9.62
CA GLN A 132 -43.13 1.21 10.49
C GLN A 132 -41.89 0.36 10.12
N SER A 133 -41.45 0.41 8.87
CA SER A 133 -40.33 -0.41 8.38
C SER A 133 -39.37 0.39 7.51
N ILE A 134 -38.09 0.39 7.89
CA ILE A 134 -37.00 0.99 7.10
C ILE A 134 -36.04 -0.12 6.71
N LYS A 135 -35.78 -0.27 5.41
CA LYS A 135 -34.86 -1.28 4.87
C LYS A 135 -33.64 -0.60 4.27
N PHE A 136 -32.45 -0.99 4.70
CA PHE A 136 -31.23 -0.65 3.99
C PHE A 136 -31.03 -1.62 2.83
N VAL A 137 -30.90 -1.09 1.62
CA VAL A 137 -30.70 -1.90 0.41
C VAL A 137 -29.24 -1.77 -0.02
N VAL A 138 -28.46 -2.82 0.22
CA VAL A 138 -27.03 -2.87 -0.12
C VAL A 138 -26.82 -3.93 -1.18
N TYR A 139 -26.03 -3.62 -2.22
CA TYR A 139 -25.70 -4.57 -3.26
C TYR A 139 -24.82 -5.70 -2.68
N PRO A 140 -25.20 -6.98 -2.78
CA PRO A 140 -24.51 -8.08 -2.08
C PRO A 140 -23.03 -8.29 -2.46
N ALA A 141 -22.60 -7.79 -3.63
CA ALA A 141 -21.20 -7.86 -4.05
C ALA A 141 -20.32 -6.83 -3.33
N ASP A 142 -20.90 -5.75 -2.78
CA ASP A 142 -20.19 -4.70 -2.04
C ASP A 142 -20.04 -5.11 -0.56
N ARG A 143 -19.16 -6.09 -0.31
CA ARG A 143 -19.00 -6.72 1.02
C ARG A 143 -18.68 -5.70 2.12
N ASP A 144 -17.89 -4.68 1.83
CA ASP A 144 -17.51 -3.65 2.81
C ASP A 144 -18.73 -2.80 3.20
N VAL A 145 -19.55 -2.39 2.23
CA VAL A 145 -20.79 -1.65 2.48
C VAL A 145 -21.78 -2.51 3.25
N PHE A 146 -21.91 -3.79 2.87
CA PHE A 146 -22.81 -4.72 3.55
C PHE A 146 -22.40 -4.95 5.01
N GLN A 147 -21.09 -5.11 5.28
CA GLN A 147 -20.58 -5.28 6.63
C GLN A 147 -20.77 -4.03 7.49
N SER A 148 -20.51 -2.83 6.94
CA SER A 148 -20.74 -1.56 7.63
C SER A 148 -22.20 -1.39 8.05
N PHE A 149 -23.15 -1.59 7.13
CA PHE A 149 -24.58 -1.53 7.46
C PHE A 149 -25.04 -2.65 8.41
N ARG A 150 -24.45 -3.86 8.31
CA ARG A 150 -24.74 -4.95 9.25
C ARG A 150 -24.24 -4.63 10.66
N SER A 151 -23.10 -3.97 10.79
CA SER A 151 -22.49 -3.64 12.10
C SER A 151 -23.27 -2.59 12.89
N VAL A 152 -24.05 -1.73 12.22
CA VAL A 152 -24.82 -0.67 12.88
C VAL A 152 -26.22 -1.12 13.29
N LEU A 153 -26.74 -2.19 12.66
CA LEU A 153 -28.01 -2.80 13.03
C LEU A 153 -27.90 -3.55 14.37
N PRO A 154 -28.92 -3.48 15.25
CA PRO A 154 -28.94 -4.27 16.47
C PRO A 154 -28.79 -5.75 16.15
N SER A 155 -27.99 -6.48 16.93
CA SER A 155 -27.95 -7.94 16.92
C SER A 155 -29.38 -8.46 17.04
N VAL A 156 -29.88 -9.12 16.01
CA VAL A 156 -31.23 -9.71 16.05
C VAL A 156 -31.20 -10.83 17.08
N ASP A 157 -31.72 -10.56 18.28
CA ASP A 157 -32.11 -11.58 19.24
C ASP A 157 -33.10 -12.52 18.57
N LYS A 158 -32.71 -13.78 18.41
CA LYS A 158 -33.61 -14.87 17.97
C LYS A 158 -34.54 -15.29 19.10
N SER A 159 -35.22 -14.34 19.74
CA SER A 159 -36.21 -14.59 20.79
C SER A 159 -37.53 -13.89 20.46
N SER A 160 -38.15 -14.29 19.35
CA SER A 160 -39.60 -14.11 19.16
C SER A 160 -40.09 -14.83 17.90
N ARG A 161 -40.11 -16.17 17.92
CA ARG A 161 -41.18 -16.94 17.27
C ARG A 161 -41.53 -18.13 18.16
N HIS A 162 -42.78 -18.12 18.60
CA HIS A 162 -43.44 -19.16 19.37
C HIS A 162 -43.42 -20.50 18.63
N ASP A 163 -43.46 -21.56 19.44
CA ASP A 163 -43.66 -22.97 19.13
C ASP A 163 -44.56 -23.26 17.93
N ASP A 164 -44.13 -24.21 17.09
CA ASP A 164 -44.83 -25.50 17.07
C ASP A 164 -43.97 -26.62 16.47
N SER A 165 -43.71 -27.60 17.32
CA SER A 165 -43.51 -29.04 17.07
C SER A 165 -42.44 -29.56 16.10
N ASN A 166 -41.58 -30.38 16.73
CA ASN A 166 -41.10 -31.69 16.28
C ASN A 166 -40.01 -31.82 15.22
N ASP A 167 -38.86 -32.23 15.77
CA ASP A 167 -38.06 -33.37 15.33
C ASP A 167 -37.06 -33.10 14.21
N ARG A 168 -35.81 -32.84 14.64
CA ARG A 168 -34.62 -33.60 14.21
C ARG A 168 -33.40 -33.14 15.01
N LYS A 169 -32.81 -34.10 15.73
CA LYS A 169 -31.50 -33.99 16.37
C LYS A 169 -30.46 -33.47 15.37
N PHE A 170 -29.97 -32.26 15.60
CA PHE A 170 -28.70 -31.78 15.04
C PHE A 170 -27.81 -31.36 16.21
N ASP A 171 -26.63 -31.94 16.28
CA ASP A 171 -25.62 -31.73 17.31
C ASP A 171 -25.36 -30.24 17.56
N ARG A 172 -25.58 -29.83 18.81
CA ARG A 172 -25.09 -28.55 19.34
C ARG A 172 -23.56 -28.60 19.39
N LYS A 173 -22.88 -27.92 18.47
CA LYS A 173 -21.48 -27.54 18.68
C LYS A 173 -21.41 -26.54 19.84
N GLU A 174 -20.81 -26.94 20.95
CA GLU A 174 -20.50 -26.07 22.09
C GLU A 174 -19.67 -24.85 21.64
N LYS A 175 -19.95 -23.68 22.23
CA LYS A 175 -19.16 -22.46 22.01
C LYS A 175 -17.75 -22.67 22.59
N ARG A 176 -16.73 -22.73 21.74
CA ARG A 176 -15.31 -22.76 22.15
C ARG A 176 -14.98 -21.52 23.00
N THR A 177 -14.39 -21.71 24.18
CA THR A 177 -13.95 -20.64 25.10
C THR A 177 -12.43 -20.54 25.22
N THR A 178 -11.70 -21.50 24.64
CA THR A 178 -10.25 -21.60 24.65
C THR A 178 -9.71 -22.11 23.30
N GLY A 179 -8.46 -21.76 22.99
CA GLY A 179 -7.66 -22.27 21.87
C GLY A 179 -6.19 -22.44 22.29
N GLU A 180 -5.45 -23.31 21.62
CA GLU A 180 -4.04 -23.59 21.94
C GLU A 180 -3.20 -23.75 20.66
N VAL A 181 -2.03 -23.11 20.62
CA VAL A 181 -1.06 -23.15 19.51
C VAL A 181 0.34 -23.35 20.08
N LYS A 182 1.16 -24.22 19.48
CA LYS A 182 2.54 -24.46 19.91
C LYS A 182 3.55 -23.84 18.96
N PHE A 183 4.54 -23.14 19.52
CA PHE A 183 5.68 -22.56 18.83
C PHE A 183 6.97 -23.13 19.44
N GLY A 184 7.46 -24.25 18.89
CA GLY A 184 8.59 -24.97 19.48
C GLY A 184 8.31 -25.36 20.94
N ASN A 185 9.14 -24.84 21.86
CA ASN A 185 9.02 -25.10 23.31
C ASN A 185 8.08 -24.12 24.05
N ILE A 186 7.41 -23.23 23.32
CA ILE A 186 6.46 -22.27 23.88
C ILE A 186 5.03 -22.69 23.52
N THR A 187 4.16 -22.71 24.52
CA THR A 187 2.72 -22.91 24.35
C THR A 187 1.99 -21.57 24.42
N LEU A 188 1.26 -21.20 23.37
CA LEU A 188 0.33 -20.08 23.34
C LEU A 188 -1.08 -20.59 23.64
N LYS A 189 -1.64 -20.19 24.78
CA LYS A 189 -3.05 -20.43 25.14
C LYS A 189 -3.86 -19.17 24.87
N ILE A 190 -4.87 -19.28 24.02
CA ILE A 190 -5.80 -18.19 23.72
C ILE A 190 -7.07 -18.44 24.52
N LYS A 191 -7.53 -17.45 25.27
CA LYS A 191 -8.75 -17.59 26.05
C LYS A 191 -9.55 -16.30 26.09
N ARG A 192 -10.86 -16.45 26.23
CA ARG A 192 -11.73 -15.31 26.48
C ARG A 192 -11.78 -14.99 27.98
N GLY A 193 -11.57 -13.73 28.36
CA GLY A 193 -11.63 -13.33 29.77
C GLY A 193 -11.10 -11.93 30.08
N ASP A 194 -11.10 -11.59 31.36
CA ASP A 194 -10.48 -10.39 31.92
C ASP A 194 -9.06 -10.71 32.37
N ILE A 195 -8.08 -9.96 31.86
CA ILE A 195 -6.66 -10.18 32.15
C ILE A 195 -6.31 -9.97 33.63
N THR A 196 -7.09 -9.16 34.35
CA THR A 196 -6.88 -8.94 35.79
C THR A 196 -7.19 -10.19 36.61
N MET A 197 -7.91 -11.16 36.04
CA MET A 197 -8.27 -12.42 36.69
C MET A 197 -7.26 -13.55 36.45
N GLU A 198 -6.10 -13.29 35.83
CA GLU A 198 -5.07 -14.30 35.58
C GLU A 198 -4.29 -14.69 36.84
N ARG A 199 -4.73 -15.75 37.51
CA ARG A 199 -4.16 -16.19 38.79
C ARG A 199 -2.91 -17.09 38.72
N HIS A 200 -2.39 -17.37 37.53
CA HIS A 200 -1.31 -18.35 37.31
C HIS A 200 -0.36 -17.92 36.19
N CYS A 201 0.14 -16.68 36.26
CA CYS A 201 1.18 -16.15 35.39
C CYS A 201 2.22 -15.41 36.23
N ASP A 202 3.49 -15.47 35.84
CA ASP A 202 4.58 -14.80 36.56
C ASP A 202 4.58 -13.29 36.28
N ALA A 203 4.14 -12.90 35.08
CA ALA A 203 3.98 -11.51 34.66
C ALA A 203 2.69 -11.26 33.86
N ILE A 204 2.19 -10.03 33.93
CA ILE A 204 1.07 -9.53 33.10
C ILE A 204 1.57 -8.40 32.21
N VAL A 205 1.07 -8.32 30.99
CA VAL A 205 1.43 -7.27 30.03
C VAL A 205 0.31 -6.24 29.96
N ASN A 206 0.69 -4.97 29.97
CA ASN A 206 -0.23 -3.85 29.83
C ASN A 206 0.21 -2.92 28.70
N GLY A 207 -0.69 -2.65 27.75
CA GLY A 207 -0.45 -1.59 26.77
C GLY A 207 -0.78 -0.24 27.40
N ILE A 208 0.16 0.70 27.43
CA ILE A 208 -0.01 2.03 28.03
C ILE A 208 0.47 3.13 27.08
N LYS A 209 -0.05 4.36 27.19
CA LYS A 209 0.50 5.52 26.47
C LYS A 209 1.81 5.97 27.11
N ASP A 210 2.63 6.71 26.36
CA ASP A 210 3.98 7.11 26.77
C ASP A 210 3.99 8.02 28.00
N ASN A 211 2.86 8.67 28.29
CA ASN A 211 2.71 9.50 29.49
C ASN A 211 2.61 8.71 30.81
N MET A 212 2.57 7.37 30.74
CA MET A 212 2.47 6.45 31.88
C MET A 212 1.28 6.71 32.82
N ASP A 213 0.20 7.30 32.30
CA ASP A 213 -1.04 7.58 33.05
C ASP A 213 -2.07 6.46 32.79
N LEU A 214 -2.25 5.55 33.76
CA LEU A 214 -3.16 4.41 33.65
C LEU A 214 -4.62 4.84 33.51
N SER A 215 -4.99 5.97 34.11
CA SER A 215 -6.36 6.49 34.05
C SER A 215 -6.77 7.00 32.66
N LYS A 216 -5.78 7.32 31.80
CA LYS A 216 -5.98 7.91 30.46
C LYS A 216 -5.48 7.04 29.30
N SER A 217 -5.03 5.82 29.59
CA SER A 217 -4.36 4.94 28.63
C SER A 217 -5.20 3.77 28.10
N GLY A 218 -6.41 3.56 28.61
CA GLY A 218 -7.36 2.59 28.06
C GLY A 218 -8.08 1.76 29.11
N GLN A 219 -8.97 0.87 28.66
CA GLN A 219 -9.81 0.04 29.54
C GLN A 219 -9.00 -0.96 30.37
N VAL A 220 -7.98 -1.60 29.77
CA VAL A 220 -7.08 -2.53 30.49
C VAL A 220 -6.28 -1.79 31.56
N CYS A 221 -5.77 -0.58 31.25
CA CYS A 221 -5.06 0.24 32.23
C CYS A 221 -5.94 0.64 33.41
N LYS A 222 -7.21 0.99 33.15
CA LYS A 222 -8.17 1.30 34.21
C LYS A 222 -8.46 0.09 35.09
N ALA A 223 -8.69 -1.09 34.48
CA ALA A 223 -8.92 -2.32 35.23
C ALA A 223 -7.72 -2.70 36.11
N LEU A 224 -6.48 -2.53 35.62
CA LEU A 224 -5.28 -2.75 36.42
C LEU A 224 -5.12 -1.71 37.53
N LEU A 225 -5.44 -0.44 37.27
CA LEU A 225 -5.42 0.60 38.30
C LEU A 225 -6.46 0.34 39.41
N ASP A 226 -7.64 -0.16 39.05
CA ASP A 226 -8.71 -0.49 40.00
C ASP A 226 -8.31 -1.67 40.92
N VAL A 227 -7.51 -2.62 40.42
CA VAL A 227 -7.03 -3.79 41.19
C VAL A 227 -5.77 -3.47 42.01
N CYS A 228 -4.77 -2.86 41.38
CA CYS A 228 -3.46 -2.61 42.01
C CYS A 228 -3.45 -1.32 42.85
N GLY A 229 -4.42 -0.44 42.65
CA GLY A 229 -4.50 0.84 43.36
C GLY A 229 -3.43 1.84 42.94
N LYS A 230 -3.34 2.93 43.72
CA LYS A 230 -2.49 4.09 43.40
C LYS A 230 -0.99 3.76 43.37
N GLU A 231 -0.55 2.77 44.14
CA GLU A 231 0.87 2.34 44.19
C GLU A 231 1.41 2.00 42.79
N LEU A 232 0.61 1.30 41.97
CA LEU A 232 0.98 1.00 40.58
C LEU A 232 1.12 2.27 39.73
N GLN A 233 0.26 3.26 39.92
CA GLN A 233 0.33 4.54 39.20
C GLN A 233 1.56 5.36 39.60
N ASP A 234 1.96 5.31 40.88
CA ASP A 234 3.14 6.00 41.37
C ASP A 234 4.42 5.35 40.78
N GLU A 235 4.49 4.02 40.74
CA GLU A 235 5.57 3.29 40.06
C GLU A 235 5.61 3.56 38.55
N CYS A 236 4.46 3.59 37.88
CA CYS A 236 4.38 3.95 36.45
C CYS A 236 4.96 5.36 36.20
N SER A 237 4.65 6.31 37.09
CA SER A 237 5.10 7.69 36.97
C SER A 237 6.62 7.82 37.11
N ASN A 238 7.24 7.00 37.95
CA ASN A 238 8.70 6.94 38.13
C ASN A 238 9.44 6.29 36.95
N ASN A 239 8.72 5.56 36.09
CA ASN A 239 9.28 4.84 34.94
C ASN A 239 9.10 5.55 33.59
N LYS A 240 8.69 6.84 33.57
CA LYS A 240 8.48 7.62 32.33
C LYS A 240 9.71 7.68 31.45
N ASP A 241 10.89 7.87 32.03
CA ASP A 241 12.13 7.99 31.25
C ASP A 241 12.50 6.65 30.59
N LYS A 242 12.33 5.53 31.31
CA LYS A 242 12.53 4.19 30.77
C LYS A 242 11.52 3.90 29.64
N MET A 243 10.25 4.27 29.82
CA MET A 243 9.23 4.14 28.78
C MET A 243 9.55 4.97 27.54
N ALA A 244 9.96 6.24 27.69
CA ALA A 244 10.31 7.11 26.58
C ALA A 244 11.53 6.59 25.80
N LYS A 245 12.52 6.02 26.49
CA LYS A 245 13.75 5.50 25.88
C LYS A 245 13.55 4.14 25.21
N ASP A 246 12.95 3.19 25.93
CA ASP A 246 12.95 1.78 25.55
C ASP A 246 11.59 1.31 25.03
N GLY A 247 10.51 2.08 25.27
CA GLY A 247 9.14 1.69 24.96
C GLY A 247 8.59 0.56 25.84
N ILE A 248 9.36 0.15 26.86
CA ILE A 248 9.00 -0.87 27.85
C ILE A 248 9.38 -0.38 29.24
N ALA A 249 8.51 -0.62 30.21
CA ALA A 249 8.80 -0.44 31.62
C ALA A 249 8.25 -1.62 32.42
N VAL A 250 8.85 -1.90 33.59
CA VAL A 250 8.39 -2.97 34.48
C VAL A 250 8.12 -2.36 35.85
N THR A 251 6.98 -2.70 36.43
CA THR A 251 6.59 -2.33 37.79
C THR A 251 6.26 -3.58 38.59
N THR A 252 6.13 -3.43 39.90
CA THR A 252 5.50 -4.45 40.73
C THR A 252 4.01 -4.59 40.36
N ALA A 253 3.37 -5.67 40.81
CA ALA A 253 1.95 -5.91 40.62
C ALA A 253 1.21 -5.98 41.97
N PRO A 254 0.98 -4.85 42.66
CA PRO A 254 0.28 -4.85 43.95
C PRO A 254 -1.09 -5.53 43.83
N ASN A 255 -1.49 -6.29 44.84
CA ASN A 255 -2.78 -7.00 44.91
C ASN A 255 -3.07 -7.99 43.77
N MET A 256 -2.07 -8.33 42.94
CA MET A 256 -2.16 -9.38 41.94
C MET A 256 -1.36 -10.61 42.35
N SER A 257 -1.68 -11.76 41.76
CA SER A 257 -0.93 -13.01 42.00
C SER A 257 0.42 -13.07 41.27
N CYS A 258 0.58 -12.32 40.18
CA CYS A 258 1.85 -12.18 39.47
C CYS A 258 2.78 -11.22 40.20
N LYS A 259 4.09 -11.29 39.94
CA LYS A 259 5.06 -10.40 40.62
C LYS A 259 5.29 -9.08 39.89
N ASN A 260 5.16 -9.10 38.56
CA ASN A 260 5.55 -7.98 37.70
C ASN A 260 4.47 -7.64 36.67
N ILE A 261 4.32 -6.35 36.36
CA ILE A 261 3.57 -5.86 35.20
C ILE A 261 4.57 -5.29 34.19
N ILE A 262 4.54 -5.82 32.97
CA ILE A 262 5.33 -5.33 31.84
C ILE A 262 4.48 -4.35 31.04
N HIS A 263 4.82 -3.08 31.11
CA HIS A 263 4.16 -2.01 30.38
C HIS A 263 4.81 -1.84 29.01
N VAL A 264 4.00 -1.78 27.94
CA VAL A 264 4.44 -1.57 26.57
C VAL A 264 3.78 -0.34 25.95
N SER A 265 4.59 0.50 25.31
CA SER A 265 4.16 1.73 24.66
C SER A 265 3.18 1.47 23.52
N GLN A 266 1.96 2.01 23.64
CA GLN A 266 1.00 2.03 22.53
C GLN A 266 1.40 3.05 21.47
N ASP A 267 2.01 4.17 21.85
CA ASP A 267 2.30 5.28 20.93
C ASP A 267 3.46 4.92 19.99
N GLN A 268 4.55 4.40 20.56
CA GLN A 268 5.74 3.97 19.81
C GLN A 268 5.46 2.75 18.95
N PHE A 269 4.63 1.80 19.41
CA PHE A 269 4.41 0.53 18.70
C PHE A 269 3.08 0.44 17.94
N SER A 270 2.31 1.54 17.85
CA SER A 270 0.99 1.61 17.19
C SER A 270 0.92 1.00 15.78
N ARG A 271 2.03 1.00 15.02
CA ARG A 271 2.13 0.40 13.67
C ARG A 271 3.20 -0.70 13.53
N LYS A 272 3.79 -1.15 14.65
CA LYS A 272 4.89 -2.14 14.69
C LYS A 272 4.79 -3.03 15.95
N TRP A 273 3.61 -3.63 16.14
CA TRP A 273 3.32 -4.47 17.30
C TRP A 273 4.19 -5.73 17.37
N ASP A 274 4.69 -6.23 16.24
CA ASP A 274 5.71 -7.29 16.20
C ASP A 274 6.97 -6.91 17.00
N VAL A 275 7.44 -5.66 16.87
CA VAL A 275 8.59 -5.13 17.63
C VAL A 275 8.23 -4.98 19.11
N GLY A 276 7.07 -4.41 19.43
CA GLY A 276 6.61 -4.23 20.80
C GLY A 276 6.46 -5.56 21.55
N ILE A 277 5.82 -6.55 20.93
CA ILE A 277 5.66 -7.90 21.47
C ILE A 277 7.01 -8.59 21.63
N THR A 278 7.93 -8.45 20.67
CA THR A 278 9.29 -9.00 20.80
C THR A 278 10.00 -8.43 22.02
N LYS A 279 9.88 -7.12 22.28
CA LYS A 279 10.47 -6.51 23.48
C LYS A 279 9.82 -7.00 24.77
N VAL A 280 8.49 -7.13 24.80
CA VAL A 280 7.76 -7.70 25.95
C VAL A 280 8.24 -9.11 26.27
N LEU A 281 8.40 -9.96 25.25
CA LEU A 281 8.86 -11.34 25.42
C LEU A 281 10.31 -11.40 25.91
N ASN A 282 11.18 -10.51 25.42
CA ASN A 282 12.56 -10.40 25.91
C ASN A 282 12.60 -9.94 27.36
N GLU A 283 11.86 -8.89 27.74
CA GLU A 283 11.82 -8.40 29.12
C GLU A 283 11.27 -9.48 30.06
N ALA A 284 10.26 -10.24 29.63
CA ALA A 284 9.74 -11.38 30.39
C ALA A 284 10.80 -12.47 30.60
N ASP A 285 11.62 -12.74 29.58
CA ASP A 285 12.73 -13.70 29.67
C ASP A 285 13.83 -13.20 30.63
N ASP A 286 14.16 -11.91 30.55
CA ASP A 286 15.22 -11.25 31.33
C ASP A 286 14.86 -11.17 32.83
N ILE A 287 13.58 -10.98 33.18
CA ILE A 287 13.10 -11.07 34.57
C ILE A 287 12.88 -12.52 35.05
N GLY A 288 13.16 -13.52 34.20
CA GLY A 288 13.06 -14.93 34.53
C GLY A 288 11.62 -15.48 34.61
N ALA A 289 10.66 -14.83 33.95
CA ALA A 289 9.27 -15.30 33.93
C ALA A 289 9.14 -16.58 33.09
N THR A 290 8.53 -17.62 33.66
CA THR A 290 8.21 -18.86 32.94
C THR A 290 6.87 -18.78 32.22
N SER A 291 6.00 -17.88 32.68
CA SER A 291 4.67 -17.66 32.13
C SER A 291 4.27 -16.18 32.12
N LEU A 292 3.67 -15.71 31.02
CA LEU A 292 3.11 -14.36 30.94
C LEU A 292 1.69 -14.35 30.35
N ALA A 293 0.88 -13.40 30.80
CA ALA A 293 -0.41 -13.08 30.20
C ALA A 293 -0.36 -11.73 29.48
N LEU A 294 -0.83 -11.68 28.23
CA LEU A 294 -0.94 -10.44 27.47
C LEU A 294 -2.34 -10.28 26.88
N PRO A 295 -2.83 -9.03 26.74
CA PRO A 295 -4.08 -8.76 26.07
C PRO A 295 -3.86 -8.81 24.55
N ALA A 296 -4.94 -8.72 23.77
CA ALA A 296 -4.86 -8.49 22.32
C ALA A 296 -4.33 -7.07 22.03
N LEU A 297 -3.03 -6.85 22.24
CA LEU A 297 -2.39 -5.56 22.08
C LEU A 297 -2.59 -5.02 20.66
N GLY A 298 -2.99 -3.75 20.57
CA GLY A 298 -3.28 -3.08 19.30
C GLY A 298 -4.72 -3.22 18.78
N THR A 299 -5.54 -4.12 19.31
CA THR A 299 -6.91 -4.34 18.78
C THR A 299 -7.95 -3.34 19.29
N GLY A 300 -7.59 -2.51 20.27
CA GLY A 300 -8.51 -1.55 20.90
C GLY A 300 -8.74 -0.24 20.13
N SER A 301 -8.04 0.00 19.01
CA SER A 301 -8.24 1.21 18.20
C SER A 301 -9.39 1.04 17.19
N ARG A 302 -10.16 2.11 16.92
CA ARG A 302 -11.35 2.07 16.03
C ARG A 302 -11.09 1.56 14.60
N HIS A 303 -9.83 1.49 14.16
CA HIS A 303 -9.40 1.07 12.82
C HIS A 303 -8.41 -0.11 12.84
N ALA A 304 -8.31 -0.84 13.95
CA ALA A 304 -7.37 -1.96 14.07
C ALA A 304 -7.78 -3.13 13.15
N ASP A 305 -6.90 -3.52 12.22
CA ASP A 305 -7.03 -4.79 11.50
C ASP A 305 -6.62 -5.94 12.43
N VAL A 306 -7.63 -6.59 13.01
CA VAL A 306 -7.46 -7.69 13.97
C VAL A 306 -6.74 -8.90 13.33
N GLN A 307 -6.92 -9.15 12.02
CA GLN A 307 -6.23 -10.24 11.32
C GLN A 307 -4.74 -9.92 11.13
N GLN A 308 -4.43 -8.67 10.75
CA GLN A 308 -3.04 -8.22 10.68
C GLN A 308 -2.36 -8.29 12.05
N ILE A 309 -3.04 -7.86 13.11
CA ILE A 309 -2.50 -7.90 14.48
C ILE A 309 -2.29 -9.34 14.96
N LYS A 310 -3.23 -10.27 14.66
CA LYS A 310 -3.05 -11.71 14.90
C LYS A 310 -1.74 -12.21 14.28
N LYS A 311 -1.53 -11.89 13.01
CA LYS A 311 -0.31 -12.28 12.28
C LYS A 311 0.95 -11.72 12.93
N LEU A 312 0.97 -10.43 13.29
CA LEU A 312 2.13 -9.79 13.94
C LEU A 312 2.47 -10.43 15.29
N ILE A 313 1.46 -10.72 16.12
CA ILE A 313 1.65 -11.39 17.42
C ILE A 313 2.19 -12.81 17.22
N PHE A 314 1.62 -13.58 16.29
CA PHE A 314 2.03 -14.96 16.02
C PHE A 314 3.45 -15.02 15.45
N GLU A 315 3.81 -14.11 14.53
CA GLU A 315 5.15 -14.02 13.97
C GLU A 315 6.20 -13.63 15.03
N ALA A 316 5.87 -12.68 15.92
CA ALA A 316 6.75 -12.30 17.02
C ALA A 316 7.02 -13.48 17.97
N ILE A 317 5.98 -14.22 18.37
CA ILE A 317 6.11 -15.42 19.20
C ILE A 317 6.91 -16.50 18.47
N LYS A 318 6.64 -16.75 17.18
CA LYS A 318 7.36 -17.71 16.35
C LYS A 318 8.84 -17.35 16.17
N ARG A 319 9.17 -16.07 16.12
CA ARG A 319 10.57 -15.59 16.05
C ARG A 319 11.26 -15.77 17.39
N PHE A 320 10.59 -15.38 18.47
CA PHE A 320 11.09 -15.50 19.83
C PHE A 320 11.35 -16.96 20.20
N SER A 321 10.46 -17.89 19.82
CA SER A 321 10.58 -19.33 20.10
C SER A 321 11.78 -20.02 19.47
N LYS A 322 12.49 -19.37 18.53
CA LYS A 322 13.71 -19.91 17.91
C LYS A 322 14.98 -19.65 18.74
N ARG A 323 14.91 -18.79 19.77
CA ARG A 323 16.05 -18.52 20.66
C ARG A 323 16.34 -19.76 21.53
N ARG A 324 17.61 -19.93 21.91
CA ARG A 324 18.04 -20.96 22.87
C ARG A 324 17.88 -20.46 24.31
N ASN A 325 17.69 -21.39 25.25
CA ASN A 325 17.66 -21.14 26.70
C ASN A 325 16.57 -20.16 27.21
N LEU A 326 15.39 -20.18 26.58
CA LEU A 326 14.25 -19.37 27.02
C LEU A 326 13.71 -19.83 28.39
N THR A 327 13.47 -18.89 29.29
CA THR A 327 12.75 -19.11 30.56
C THR A 327 11.24 -19.16 30.31
N VAL A 328 10.73 -18.31 29.42
CA VAL A 328 9.31 -18.28 29.03
C VAL A 328 8.91 -19.58 28.31
N LYS A 329 7.92 -20.29 28.86
CA LYS A 329 7.33 -21.52 28.29
C LYS A 329 5.84 -21.38 27.98
N LEU A 330 5.12 -20.52 28.70
CA LEU A 330 3.68 -20.36 28.55
C LEU A 330 3.30 -18.91 28.30
N ILE A 331 2.60 -18.67 27.21
CA ILE A 331 2.01 -17.37 26.88
C ILE A 331 0.50 -17.52 26.91
N LYS A 332 -0.20 -16.68 27.68
CA LYS A 332 -1.66 -16.62 27.70
C LYS A 332 -2.13 -15.34 27.01
N LEU A 333 -2.76 -15.47 25.85
CA LEU A 333 -3.43 -14.37 25.17
C LEU A 333 -4.87 -14.27 25.68
N VAL A 334 -5.14 -13.23 26.48
CA VAL A 334 -6.43 -13.02 27.14
C VAL A 334 -7.23 -11.97 26.37
N ILE A 335 -8.35 -12.38 25.79
CA ILE A 335 -9.15 -11.55 24.88
C ILE A 335 -10.52 -11.31 25.52
N PHE A 336 -10.94 -10.05 25.66
CA PHE A 336 -12.19 -9.73 26.34
C PHE A 336 -13.43 -9.96 25.46
N ASP A 337 -13.38 -9.48 24.21
CA ASP A 337 -14.51 -9.52 23.28
C ASP A 337 -14.54 -10.78 22.42
N GLN A 338 -15.76 -11.24 22.07
CA GLN A 338 -15.95 -12.48 21.32
C GLN A 338 -15.43 -12.39 19.88
N LYS A 339 -15.55 -11.23 19.22
CA LYS A 339 -15.18 -11.05 17.81
C LYS A 339 -13.67 -11.21 17.61
N THR A 340 -12.87 -10.59 18.46
CA THR A 340 -11.41 -10.74 18.47
C THR A 340 -11.03 -12.17 18.85
N PHE A 341 -11.71 -12.78 19.81
CA PHE A 341 -11.44 -14.16 20.20
C PHE A 341 -11.66 -15.15 19.04
N ASP A 342 -12.74 -14.99 18.29
CA ASP A 342 -13.05 -15.83 17.12
C ASP A 342 -11.95 -15.73 16.07
N VAL A 343 -11.46 -14.51 15.78
CA VAL A 343 -10.34 -14.29 14.84
C VAL A 343 -9.06 -15.01 15.30
N PHE A 344 -8.70 -14.88 16.58
CA PHE A 344 -7.48 -15.48 17.10
C PHE A 344 -7.56 -17.01 17.23
N THR A 345 -8.76 -17.58 17.37
CA THR A 345 -8.98 -19.03 17.50
C THR A 345 -9.40 -19.72 16.21
N GLU A 346 -9.58 -18.98 15.12
CA GLU A 346 -9.75 -19.53 13.78
C GLU A 346 -8.53 -20.39 13.40
N GLU A 347 -8.74 -21.70 13.23
CA GLU A 347 -7.71 -22.69 12.91
C GLU A 347 -7.07 -22.36 11.56
N GLU A 348 -5.78 -22.01 11.56
CA GLU A 348 -4.99 -21.99 10.34
C GLU A 348 -4.91 -23.42 9.83
N SER A 349 -5.54 -23.67 8.68
CA SER A 349 -5.37 -24.92 7.94
C SER A 349 -3.92 -25.02 7.44
N SER A 350 -3.09 -25.61 8.31
CA SER A 350 -1.86 -26.36 8.05
C SER A 350 -0.66 -25.58 7.50
N GLY A 351 0.37 -25.43 8.33
CA GLY A 351 1.71 -25.11 7.83
C GLY A 351 2.78 -24.80 8.88
N CYS A 352 2.95 -25.63 9.93
CA CYS A 352 4.20 -25.59 10.70
C CYS A 352 4.56 -26.96 11.30
N GLY A 353 5.59 -27.59 10.73
CA GLY A 353 6.34 -28.74 11.25
C GLY A 353 7.73 -28.73 10.60
N ALA A 354 8.79 -29.00 11.36
CA ALA A 354 10.17 -28.59 11.08
C ALA A 354 11.06 -29.64 10.39
N SER A 355 12.24 -29.15 9.97
CA SER A 355 13.56 -29.79 9.67
C SER A 355 13.83 -30.47 8.32
N SER A 356 14.77 -29.83 7.60
CA SER A 356 15.89 -30.36 6.79
C SER A 356 15.69 -31.62 5.93
N SER A 357 15.69 -31.45 4.61
CA SER A 357 16.75 -31.88 3.68
C SER A 357 16.24 -31.80 2.24
N ASP A 358 17.16 -31.57 1.30
CA ASP A 358 16.92 -31.41 -0.13
C ASP A 358 16.00 -32.48 -0.71
N GLN A 359 14.77 -32.13 -1.09
CA GLN A 359 14.05 -32.75 -2.21
C GLN A 359 13.15 -31.72 -2.89
N GLN A 360 13.21 -31.70 -4.22
CA GLN A 360 12.33 -30.97 -5.12
C GLN A 360 10.85 -31.30 -4.80
N GLU A 361 10.15 -30.43 -4.06
CA GLU A 361 8.69 -30.52 -3.96
C GLU A 361 8.06 -29.88 -5.20
N LYS A 362 7.74 -30.75 -6.18
CA LYS A 362 6.68 -30.49 -7.16
C LYS A 362 5.42 -30.09 -6.40
N TYR A 363 5.01 -28.83 -6.52
CA TYR A 363 3.71 -28.38 -6.05
C TYR A 363 2.62 -29.17 -6.75
N ALA A 364 1.95 -30.06 -6.01
CA ALA A 364 0.65 -30.56 -6.43
C ALA A 364 -0.30 -29.36 -6.51
N GLU A 365 -0.74 -29.02 -7.72
CA GLU A 365 -1.86 -28.11 -7.93
C GLU A 365 -3.03 -28.65 -7.09
N LYS A 366 -3.47 -27.90 -6.08
CA LYS A 366 -4.76 -28.18 -5.46
C LYS A 366 -5.80 -27.78 -6.48
N ASP A 367 -6.30 -28.79 -7.19
CA ASP A 367 -7.34 -28.66 -8.19
C ASP A 367 -8.58 -28.01 -7.55
N ILE A 368 -9.11 -26.97 -8.18
CA ILE A 368 -10.30 -26.23 -7.70
C ILE A 368 -11.55 -26.80 -8.39
N SER A 369 -11.46 -27.96 -9.03
CA SER A 369 -12.65 -28.66 -9.48
C SER A 369 -13.35 -29.28 -8.27
N GLU A 370 -14.24 -28.52 -7.63
CA GLU A 370 -15.44 -29.17 -7.10
C GLU A 370 -16.14 -29.78 -8.32
N GLU A 371 -15.96 -31.08 -8.56
CA GLU A 371 -16.68 -31.77 -9.64
C GLU A 371 -18.18 -31.63 -9.39
N HIS A 372 -18.80 -30.74 -10.15
CA HIS A 372 -20.25 -30.60 -10.16
C HIS A 372 -20.80 -31.59 -11.17
N ILE A 373 -21.21 -32.75 -10.67
CA ILE A 373 -21.82 -33.79 -11.51
C ILE A 373 -23.24 -33.36 -11.85
N LEU A 374 -23.47 -33.02 -13.12
CA LEU A 374 -24.79 -32.72 -13.65
C LEU A 374 -25.40 -33.98 -14.25
N THR A 375 -26.35 -34.61 -13.53
CA THR A 375 -27.04 -35.80 -14.02
C THR A 375 -28.29 -35.41 -14.79
N ILE A 376 -28.35 -35.77 -16.07
CA ILE A 376 -29.48 -35.46 -16.96
C ILE A 376 -30.34 -36.72 -17.13
N TYR A 377 -31.63 -36.61 -16.82
CA TYR A 377 -32.61 -37.67 -17.03
C TYR A 377 -33.53 -37.32 -18.19
N SER A 378 -33.72 -38.26 -19.11
CA SER A 378 -34.76 -38.20 -20.14
C SER A 378 -35.32 -39.59 -20.39
N LYS A 379 -36.56 -39.64 -20.89
CA LYS A 379 -37.18 -40.87 -21.42
C LYS A 379 -36.61 -41.27 -22.79
N ASN A 380 -35.83 -40.39 -23.43
CA ASN A 380 -35.28 -40.58 -24.77
C ASN A 380 -33.79 -40.18 -24.82
N SER A 381 -32.93 -41.07 -25.33
CA SER A 381 -31.48 -40.85 -25.44
C SER A 381 -31.11 -39.69 -26.38
N ARG A 382 -31.95 -39.38 -27.37
CA ARG A 382 -31.73 -38.27 -28.30
C ARG A 382 -31.77 -36.93 -27.59
N ASP A 383 -32.68 -36.77 -26.64
CA ASP A 383 -32.84 -35.53 -25.86
C ASP A 383 -31.68 -35.33 -24.88
N ILE A 384 -31.13 -36.42 -24.32
CA ILE A 384 -29.92 -36.37 -23.48
C ILE A 384 -28.76 -35.81 -24.30
N LYS A 385 -28.56 -36.31 -25.52
CA LYS A 385 -27.45 -35.87 -26.37
C LYS A 385 -27.58 -34.40 -26.77
N VAL A 386 -28.78 -33.96 -27.14
CA VAL A 386 -29.05 -32.54 -27.46
C VAL A 386 -28.84 -31.64 -26.23
N ALA A 387 -29.23 -32.09 -25.03
CA ALA A 387 -29.00 -31.34 -23.80
C ALA A 387 -27.51 -31.18 -23.50
N ILE A 388 -26.71 -32.24 -23.64
CA ILE A 388 -25.25 -32.21 -23.44
C ILE A 388 -24.59 -31.23 -24.43
N ASP A 389 -24.86 -31.37 -25.73
CA ASP A 389 -24.26 -30.50 -26.76
C ASP A 389 -24.57 -29.01 -26.52
N ASN A 390 -25.79 -28.70 -26.09
CA ASN A 390 -26.19 -27.33 -25.78
C ASN A 390 -25.48 -26.77 -24.54
N ILE A 391 -25.33 -27.58 -23.49
CA ILE A 391 -24.61 -27.20 -22.27
C ILE A 391 -23.13 -26.96 -22.59
N GLU A 392 -22.49 -27.86 -23.33
CA GLU A 392 -21.09 -27.71 -23.73
C GLU A 392 -20.87 -26.44 -24.57
N LYS A 393 -21.76 -26.19 -25.53
CA LYS A 393 -21.70 -25.00 -26.39
C LYS A 393 -21.91 -23.72 -25.59
N PHE A 394 -22.79 -23.74 -24.60
CA PHE A 394 -22.99 -22.62 -23.68
C PHE A 394 -21.75 -22.37 -22.80
N CYS A 395 -21.17 -23.42 -22.20
CA CYS A 395 -19.96 -23.31 -21.39
C CYS A 395 -18.78 -22.75 -22.19
N LYS A 396 -18.55 -23.23 -23.42
CA LYS A 396 -17.49 -22.71 -24.30
C LYS A 396 -17.70 -21.23 -24.68
N LYS A 397 -18.95 -20.79 -24.84
CA LYS A 397 -19.27 -19.38 -25.14
C LYS A 397 -19.02 -18.46 -23.94
N CYS A 398 -19.23 -18.96 -22.73
CA CYS A 398 -19.10 -18.19 -21.49
C CYS A 398 -17.67 -18.19 -20.94
N TYR A 399 -16.86 -19.21 -21.25
CA TYR A 399 -15.46 -19.31 -20.82
C TYR A 399 -14.56 -18.36 -21.62
N LYS A 400 -13.74 -17.58 -20.91
CA LYS A 400 -12.74 -16.68 -21.48
C LYS A 400 -11.35 -17.01 -20.93
N GLU A 401 -10.37 -16.92 -21.81
CA GLU A 401 -8.95 -17.08 -21.50
C GLU A 401 -8.22 -15.78 -21.83
N PHE A 402 -7.36 -15.33 -20.91
CA PHE A 402 -6.46 -14.22 -21.11
C PHE A 402 -5.03 -14.65 -20.76
N ILE A 403 -4.09 -14.23 -21.59
CA ILE A 403 -2.68 -14.62 -21.49
C ILE A 403 -1.83 -13.36 -21.49
N GLU A 404 -1.15 -13.09 -20.38
CA GLU A 404 -0.15 -12.03 -20.27
C GLU A 404 1.23 -12.65 -20.51
N ARG A 405 1.87 -12.27 -21.62
CA ARG A 405 3.04 -13.01 -22.12
C ARG A 405 4.39 -12.44 -21.74
N ASP A 406 4.54 -11.15 -21.48
CA ASP A 406 5.88 -10.63 -21.22
C ASP A 406 5.87 -9.21 -20.63
N ASP A 407 5.85 -9.15 -19.30
CA ASP A 407 6.33 -7.95 -18.61
C ASP A 407 7.65 -8.28 -17.91
N ARG A 408 8.73 -7.55 -18.25
CA ARG A 408 10.05 -7.65 -17.61
C ARG A 408 9.98 -7.46 -16.09
N PHE A 409 8.87 -6.91 -15.57
CA PHE A 409 8.60 -6.76 -14.14
C PHE A 409 7.71 -7.87 -13.55
N ALA A 410 6.94 -8.62 -14.35
CA ALA A 410 6.16 -9.76 -13.87
C ALA A 410 7.08 -10.87 -13.30
N LYS A 411 8.27 -11.06 -13.87
CA LYS A 411 9.34 -11.93 -13.32
C LYS A 411 9.85 -11.50 -11.94
N LYS A 412 9.63 -10.23 -11.55
CA LYS A 412 10.09 -9.67 -10.27
C LYS A 412 9.01 -9.73 -9.18
N LEU A 413 7.81 -10.21 -9.48
CA LEU A 413 6.78 -10.46 -8.47
C LEU A 413 7.31 -11.47 -7.44
N SER A 414 7.24 -11.11 -6.16
CA SER A 414 7.63 -12.01 -5.08
C SER A 414 6.63 -13.18 -5.00
N ILE A 415 7.03 -14.24 -4.30
CA ILE A 415 6.14 -15.36 -3.98
C ILE A 415 4.85 -14.86 -3.30
N ASP A 416 4.94 -13.81 -2.47
CA ASP A 416 3.79 -13.24 -1.78
C ASP A 416 2.88 -12.45 -2.73
N HIS A 417 3.42 -11.71 -3.71
CA HIS A 417 2.60 -11.05 -4.73
C HIS A 417 1.89 -12.08 -5.64
N ILE A 418 2.57 -13.18 -5.98
CA ILE A 418 1.98 -14.27 -6.78
C ILE A 418 0.87 -14.97 -5.98
N LYS A 419 1.07 -15.19 -4.67
CA LYS A 419 0.04 -15.74 -3.78
C LYS A 419 -1.16 -14.81 -3.69
N GLU A 420 -0.93 -13.51 -3.50
CA GLU A 420 -1.99 -12.50 -3.46
C GLU A 420 -2.79 -12.49 -4.77
N LEU A 421 -2.11 -12.50 -5.92
CA LEU A 421 -2.76 -12.50 -7.24
C LEU A 421 -3.58 -13.79 -7.47
N LYS A 422 -3.03 -14.96 -7.11
CA LYS A 422 -3.76 -16.24 -7.19
C LYS A 422 -4.96 -16.26 -6.26
N GLN A 423 -4.83 -15.73 -5.05
CA GLN A 423 -5.94 -15.65 -4.09
C GLN A 423 -7.03 -14.68 -4.54
N PHE A 424 -6.65 -13.55 -5.14
CA PHE A 424 -7.60 -12.63 -5.75
C PHE A 424 -8.31 -13.25 -6.96
N GLY A 425 -7.58 -14.00 -7.79
CA GLY A 425 -8.16 -14.82 -8.87
C GLY A 425 -9.20 -15.81 -8.35
N LEU A 426 -8.86 -16.57 -7.29
CA LEU A 426 -9.79 -17.49 -6.62
C LEU A 426 -11.06 -16.80 -6.14
N GLN A 427 -10.95 -15.62 -5.53
CA GLN A 427 -12.11 -14.82 -5.10
C GLN A 427 -13.01 -14.43 -6.27
N LYS A 428 -12.43 -14.21 -7.46
CA LYS A 428 -13.10 -13.83 -8.69
C LYS A 428 -13.50 -15.03 -9.56
N ARG A 429 -13.32 -16.26 -9.07
CA ARG A 429 -13.54 -17.51 -9.82
C ARG A 429 -12.72 -17.57 -11.13
N ILE A 430 -11.55 -16.94 -11.12
CA ILE A 430 -10.57 -16.94 -12.20
C ILE A 430 -9.39 -17.81 -11.76
N LYS A 431 -9.08 -18.84 -12.54
CA LYS A 431 -7.88 -19.65 -12.36
C LYS A 431 -6.68 -18.84 -12.86
N VAL A 432 -5.73 -18.55 -11.97
CA VAL A 432 -4.48 -17.86 -12.32
C VAL A 432 -3.33 -18.85 -12.22
N THR A 433 -2.72 -19.16 -13.35
CA THR A 433 -1.53 -19.99 -13.46
C THR A 433 -0.32 -19.13 -13.81
N ASN A 434 0.86 -19.53 -13.33
CA ASN A 434 2.10 -18.80 -13.59
C ASN A 434 3.25 -19.76 -13.85
N GLN A 435 4.11 -19.42 -14.81
CA GLN A 435 5.40 -20.08 -15.01
C GLN A 435 6.51 -19.19 -14.42
N ALA A 436 7.17 -19.68 -13.38
CA ALA A 436 8.14 -18.90 -12.61
C ALA A 436 9.33 -18.41 -13.46
N ASP A 437 9.82 -19.23 -14.38
CA ASP A 437 11.03 -18.94 -15.16
C ASP A 437 10.82 -17.91 -16.27
N THR A 438 9.60 -17.87 -16.82
CA THR A 438 9.25 -16.99 -17.94
C THR A 438 8.47 -15.75 -17.49
N GLY A 439 7.98 -15.69 -16.24
CA GLY A 439 7.11 -14.60 -15.77
C GLY A 439 5.74 -14.60 -16.44
N PHE A 440 5.39 -15.69 -17.12
CA PHE A 440 4.16 -15.86 -17.86
C PHE A 440 2.99 -16.09 -16.91
N PHE A 441 1.90 -15.36 -17.11
CA PHE A 441 0.65 -15.54 -16.38
C PHE A 441 -0.49 -15.89 -17.34
N LYS A 442 -1.24 -16.93 -17.01
CA LYS A 442 -2.45 -17.33 -17.73
C LYS A 442 -3.64 -17.30 -16.78
N MET A 443 -4.68 -16.59 -17.21
CA MET A 443 -5.90 -16.35 -16.45
C MET A 443 -7.11 -16.93 -17.20
N GLU A 444 -7.90 -17.74 -16.52
CA GLU A 444 -8.99 -18.52 -17.11
C GLU A 444 -10.27 -18.43 -16.27
N GLY A 445 -11.42 -18.14 -16.88
CA GLY A 445 -12.71 -18.17 -16.17
C GLY A 445 -13.92 -17.72 -16.99
N PHE A 446 -15.12 -17.80 -16.40
CA PHE A 446 -16.39 -17.60 -17.11
C PHE A 446 -16.89 -16.14 -17.21
N SER A 447 -16.12 -15.17 -16.70
CA SER A 447 -16.52 -13.77 -16.61
C SER A 447 -15.39 -12.85 -17.10
N GLY A 448 -15.64 -12.15 -18.21
CA GLY A 448 -14.64 -11.24 -18.81
C GLY A 448 -14.31 -10.03 -17.93
N ASP A 449 -15.30 -9.48 -17.21
CA ASP A 449 -15.09 -8.35 -16.31
C ASP A 449 -14.27 -8.75 -15.07
N ASP A 450 -14.43 -9.99 -14.59
CA ASP A 450 -13.63 -10.53 -13.49
C ASP A 450 -12.19 -10.81 -13.92
N ILE A 451 -11.98 -11.34 -15.13
CA ILE A 451 -10.64 -11.46 -15.73
C ILE A 451 -9.96 -10.09 -15.81
N PHE A 452 -10.65 -9.07 -16.32
CA PHE A 452 -10.12 -7.71 -16.41
C PHE A 452 -9.79 -7.11 -15.02
N GLN A 453 -10.56 -7.43 -13.98
CA GLN A 453 -10.24 -7.00 -12.62
C GLN A 453 -8.98 -7.66 -12.06
N VAL A 454 -8.78 -8.96 -12.32
CA VAL A 454 -7.58 -9.70 -11.93
C VAL A 454 -6.37 -9.17 -12.69
N GLU A 455 -6.52 -8.88 -13.98
CA GLU A 455 -5.52 -8.20 -14.82
C GLU A 455 -5.13 -6.83 -14.24
N LYS A 456 -6.09 -5.97 -13.91
CA LYS A 456 -5.83 -4.65 -13.30
C LYS A 456 -5.16 -4.73 -11.94
N LYS A 457 -5.39 -5.81 -11.17
CA LYS A 457 -4.70 -6.05 -9.90
C LYS A 457 -3.25 -6.47 -10.15
N MET A 458 -3.00 -7.33 -11.13
CA MET A 458 -1.65 -7.70 -11.57
C MET A 458 -0.85 -6.48 -12.02
N GLN A 459 -1.41 -5.62 -12.87
CA GLN A 459 -0.77 -4.38 -13.33
C GLN A 459 -0.42 -3.44 -12.15
N ARG A 460 -1.29 -3.33 -11.14
CA ARG A 460 -1.00 -2.55 -9.92
C ARG A 460 0.16 -3.11 -9.11
N LEU A 461 0.21 -4.43 -8.91
CA LEU A 461 1.34 -5.07 -8.21
C LEU A 461 2.66 -4.85 -8.95
N ILE A 462 2.62 -4.84 -10.29
CA ILE A 462 3.77 -4.50 -11.12
C ILE A 462 4.18 -3.03 -10.92
N LEU A 463 3.22 -2.09 -10.96
CA LEU A 463 3.47 -0.67 -10.72
C LEU A 463 4.05 -0.41 -9.32
N GLU A 464 3.55 -1.07 -8.28
CA GLU A 464 4.09 -0.93 -6.91
C GLU A 464 5.54 -1.40 -6.80
N ILE A 465 5.93 -2.42 -7.57
CA ILE A 465 7.32 -2.87 -7.67
C ILE A 465 8.16 -1.82 -8.39
N ILE A 466 7.65 -1.24 -9.48
CA ILE A 466 8.32 -0.16 -10.22
C ILE A 466 8.54 1.06 -9.29
N ASP A 467 7.51 1.48 -8.56
CA ASP A 467 7.54 2.63 -7.63
C ASP A 467 8.52 2.42 -6.48
N LYS A 468 8.51 1.25 -5.84
CA LYS A 468 9.46 0.92 -4.77
C LYS A 468 10.89 0.88 -5.28
N HIS A 469 11.09 0.42 -6.52
CA HIS A 469 12.40 0.39 -7.13
C HIS A 469 12.89 1.81 -7.47
N ASN A 470 12.02 2.71 -7.94
CA ASN A 470 12.36 4.05 -8.42
C ASN A 470 12.34 5.19 -7.37
N ASN A 471 11.86 4.95 -6.15
CA ASN A 471 11.76 5.97 -5.09
C ASN A 471 13.07 6.74 -4.81
N ALA A 472 14.23 6.08 -4.88
CA ALA A 472 15.52 6.76 -4.71
C ALA A 472 15.83 7.72 -5.88
N LEU A 473 15.51 7.33 -7.13
CA LEU A 473 15.66 8.18 -8.31
C LEU A 473 14.74 9.40 -8.25
N HIS A 474 13.49 9.24 -7.85
CA HIS A 474 12.57 10.37 -7.71
C HIS A 474 13.01 11.39 -6.64
N LYS A 475 13.56 10.89 -5.51
CA LYS A 475 14.17 11.75 -4.48
C LYS A 475 15.44 12.46 -4.98
N SER A 476 16.19 11.81 -5.88
CA SER A 476 17.32 12.40 -6.58
C SER A 476 16.93 13.66 -7.35
N VAL A 477 15.96 13.52 -8.25
CA VAL A 477 15.51 14.62 -9.11
C VAL A 477 15.02 15.77 -8.26
N GLN A 478 14.23 15.47 -7.22
CA GLN A 478 13.75 16.47 -6.27
C GLN A 478 14.87 17.17 -5.48
N SER A 479 16.03 16.55 -5.30
CA SER A 479 17.17 17.18 -4.62
C SER A 479 17.86 18.26 -5.47
N ALA A 480 17.75 18.18 -6.80
CA ALA A 480 18.32 19.16 -7.74
C ALA A 480 17.27 20.17 -8.24
N ILE A 481 16.03 19.73 -8.42
CA ILE A 481 14.96 20.54 -9.00
C ILE A 481 13.68 20.33 -8.19
N ILE A 482 13.15 21.41 -7.63
CA ILE A 482 11.96 21.36 -6.78
C ILE A 482 10.79 22.00 -7.51
N TRP A 483 9.79 21.19 -7.79
CA TRP A 483 8.48 21.66 -8.19
C TRP A 483 7.62 21.94 -6.95
N GLN A 484 6.98 23.10 -6.93
CA GLN A 484 6.16 23.54 -5.81
C GLN A 484 4.81 24.10 -6.29
N TYR A 485 3.80 24.02 -5.42
CA TYR A 485 2.50 24.64 -5.61
C TYR A 485 2.16 25.55 -4.41
N LYS A 486 1.47 26.66 -4.67
CA LYS A 486 1.09 27.64 -3.65
C LYS A 486 -0.30 27.32 -3.10
N LYS A 487 -0.44 27.18 -1.78
CA LYS A 487 -1.75 27.06 -1.10
C LYS A 487 -1.85 28.13 -0.01
N GLY A 488 -2.75 29.09 -0.19
CA GLY A 488 -2.76 30.33 0.60
C GLY A 488 -1.46 31.11 0.36
N GLU A 489 -0.77 31.52 1.42
CA GLU A 489 0.53 32.21 1.32
C GLU A 489 1.75 31.27 1.36
N LYS A 490 1.56 29.96 1.54
CA LYS A 490 2.65 28.99 1.70
C LYS A 490 2.89 28.18 0.43
N TRP A 491 4.17 27.89 0.17
CA TRP A 491 4.62 27.00 -0.90
C TRP A 491 4.83 25.59 -0.37
N TYR A 492 4.25 24.61 -1.07
CA TYR A 492 4.34 23.19 -0.75
C TYR A 492 5.10 22.48 -1.87
N LYS A 493 5.95 21.52 -1.51
CA LYS A 493 6.69 20.72 -2.50
C LYS A 493 5.79 19.60 -3.01
N PHE A 494 5.83 19.33 -4.31
CA PHE A 494 5.26 18.09 -4.83
C PHE A 494 6.00 16.89 -4.24
N LYS A 495 5.39 15.71 -4.23
CA LYS A 495 6.07 14.49 -3.78
C LYS A 495 7.19 14.11 -4.75
N PRO A 496 8.23 13.37 -4.31
CA PRO A 496 9.36 13.01 -5.17
C PRO A 496 8.96 12.46 -6.55
N ILE A 497 7.96 11.56 -6.60
CA ILE A 497 7.50 10.93 -7.84
C ILE A 497 6.90 11.96 -8.80
N ILE A 498 5.89 12.70 -8.35
CA ILE A 498 5.24 13.77 -9.12
C ILE A 498 6.26 14.84 -9.51
N ASN A 499 7.14 15.25 -8.61
CA ASN A 499 8.21 16.22 -8.90
C ASN A 499 9.12 15.75 -10.04
N SER A 500 9.43 14.45 -10.08
CA SER A 500 10.26 13.86 -11.12
C SER A 500 9.54 13.78 -12.47
N GLU A 501 8.25 13.45 -12.45
CA GLU A 501 7.41 13.38 -13.65
C GLU A 501 7.18 14.76 -14.25
N LEU A 502 6.88 15.76 -13.42
CA LEU A 502 6.77 17.16 -13.84
C LEU A 502 8.05 17.65 -14.50
N GLU A 503 9.21 17.32 -13.92
CA GLU A 503 10.49 17.71 -14.51
C GLU A 503 10.73 17.05 -15.85
N HIS A 504 10.48 15.74 -15.96
CA HIS A 504 10.63 15.02 -17.23
C HIS A 504 9.72 15.61 -18.32
N LYS A 505 8.45 15.85 -17.99
CA LYS A 505 7.45 16.40 -18.92
C LYS A 505 7.80 17.81 -19.37
N TYR A 506 8.26 18.65 -18.45
CA TYR A 506 8.75 19.98 -18.75
C TYR A 506 10.00 19.97 -19.65
N GLN A 507 10.95 19.06 -19.42
CA GLN A 507 12.15 18.92 -20.27
C GLN A 507 11.84 18.44 -21.69
N GLN A 508 10.75 17.69 -21.88
CA GLN A 508 10.27 17.26 -23.19
C GLN A 508 9.46 18.34 -23.92
N GLU A 509 9.41 19.56 -23.37
CA GLU A 509 8.62 20.67 -23.90
C GLU A 509 7.13 20.34 -24.05
N GLU A 510 6.60 19.43 -23.21
CA GLU A 510 5.17 19.17 -23.15
C GLU A 510 4.43 20.39 -22.59
N ASN A 511 3.20 20.59 -23.04
CA ASN A 511 2.42 21.77 -22.68
C ASN A 511 1.67 21.60 -21.36
N ASP A 512 1.27 20.36 -21.08
CA ASP A 512 0.52 19.98 -19.91
C ASP A 512 0.95 18.61 -19.38
N TYR A 513 0.48 18.29 -18.17
CA TYR A 513 0.64 16.97 -17.59
C TYR A 513 -0.50 16.66 -16.60
N GLU A 514 -1.17 15.55 -16.82
CA GLU A 514 -2.26 15.08 -15.97
C GLU A 514 -1.80 13.90 -15.09
N PHE A 515 -2.07 13.98 -13.79
CA PHE A 515 -1.77 12.91 -12.85
C PHE A 515 -2.82 12.84 -11.72
N THR A 516 -2.84 11.73 -10.99
CA THR A 516 -3.69 11.55 -9.83
C THR A 516 -2.84 11.56 -8.56
N ASP A 517 -3.19 12.40 -7.59
CA ASP A 517 -2.48 12.47 -6.31
C ASP A 517 -2.79 11.25 -5.41
N GLU A 518 -2.09 11.16 -4.27
CA GLU A 518 -2.23 10.04 -3.34
C GLU A 518 -3.60 9.94 -2.64
N ASN A 519 -4.40 11.01 -2.71
CA ASN A 519 -5.76 11.05 -2.17
C ASN A 519 -6.79 10.72 -3.26
N GLY A 520 -6.35 10.41 -4.48
CA GLY A 520 -7.19 10.08 -5.62
C GLY A 520 -7.73 11.29 -6.38
N TYR A 521 -7.19 12.50 -6.15
CA TYR A 521 -7.60 13.70 -6.87
C TYR A 521 -6.84 13.84 -8.18
N LYS A 522 -7.57 14.14 -9.25
CA LYS A 522 -7.02 14.40 -10.57
C LYS A 522 -6.47 15.83 -10.61
N MET A 523 -5.23 15.99 -11.05
CA MET A 523 -4.57 17.28 -11.22
C MET A 523 -4.03 17.41 -12.64
N GLU A 524 -4.26 18.56 -13.24
CA GLU A 524 -3.70 18.94 -14.54
C GLU A 524 -2.71 20.09 -14.33
N ILE A 525 -1.54 19.96 -14.92
CA ILE A 525 -0.49 20.97 -14.88
C ILE A 525 -0.46 21.62 -16.24
N ASP A 526 -0.52 22.94 -16.29
CA ASP A 526 -0.30 23.73 -17.51
C ASP A 526 1.03 24.45 -17.36
N PHE A 527 2.05 23.95 -18.06
CA PHE A 527 3.42 24.48 -17.99
C PHE A 527 3.53 25.87 -18.63
N ARG A 528 2.62 26.24 -19.54
CA ARG A 528 2.61 27.55 -20.20
C ARG A 528 2.04 28.63 -19.28
N LYS A 529 0.97 28.28 -18.56
CA LYS A 529 0.32 29.18 -17.59
C LYS A 529 0.99 29.17 -16.22
N TRP A 530 1.89 28.22 -15.95
CA TRP A 530 2.48 28.00 -14.63
C TRP A 530 1.41 27.80 -13.55
N LYS A 531 0.41 26.97 -13.87
CA LYS A 531 -0.67 26.63 -12.93
C LYS A 531 -0.89 25.12 -12.85
N ALA A 532 -1.36 24.70 -11.69
CA ALA A 532 -1.96 23.39 -11.47
C ALA A 532 -3.45 23.56 -11.23
N TYR A 533 -4.26 22.77 -11.92
CA TYR A 533 -5.70 22.73 -11.79
C TYR A 533 -6.09 21.41 -11.13
N LEU A 534 -6.83 21.50 -10.04
CA LEU A 534 -7.54 20.36 -9.50
C LEU A 534 -8.72 20.08 -10.43
N ILE A 535 -8.73 18.92 -11.06
CA ILE A 535 -9.80 18.53 -11.98
C ILE A 535 -10.85 17.77 -11.19
N ASP A 536 -12.07 18.26 -11.27
CA ASP A 536 -13.21 17.66 -10.61
C ASP A 536 -13.75 16.44 -11.38
N GLU A 537 -14.90 15.96 -10.96
CA GLU A 537 -15.51 14.76 -11.50
C GLU A 537 -16.14 14.88 -12.88
N ASN A 538 -16.28 16.09 -13.39
CA ASN A 538 -16.85 16.42 -14.68
C ASN A 538 -15.77 16.89 -15.67
N ASP A 539 -14.50 16.63 -15.37
CA ASP A 539 -13.33 17.16 -16.10
C ASP A 539 -13.31 18.70 -16.14
N GLN A 540 -13.72 19.36 -15.05
CA GLN A 540 -13.68 20.83 -14.93
C GLN A 540 -12.69 21.28 -13.84
N GLU A 541 -12.07 22.44 -14.04
CA GLU A 541 -11.14 23.05 -13.08
C GLU A 541 -11.89 23.49 -11.80
N ALA A 542 -11.65 22.79 -10.69
CA ALA A 542 -12.25 23.10 -9.39
C ALA A 542 -11.45 24.10 -8.57
N ASP A 543 -10.13 23.90 -8.49
CA ASP A 543 -9.20 24.77 -7.77
C ASP A 543 -7.97 25.00 -8.66
N GLN A 544 -7.39 26.19 -8.57
CA GLN A 544 -6.14 26.50 -9.24
C GLN A 544 -5.06 26.87 -8.22
N TYR A 545 -3.84 26.40 -8.48
CA TYR A 545 -2.66 26.66 -7.68
C TYR A 545 -1.58 27.22 -8.58
N ASP A 546 -0.94 28.31 -8.16
CA ASP A 546 0.28 28.76 -8.83
C ASP A 546 1.38 27.74 -8.58
N ILE A 547 2.10 27.36 -9.63
CA ILE A 547 3.25 26.48 -9.52
C ILE A 547 4.54 27.22 -9.83
N LYS A 548 5.63 26.72 -9.27
CA LYS A 548 6.97 27.17 -9.65
C LYS A 548 7.94 26.01 -9.67
N ARG A 549 8.89 26.13 -10.59
CA ARG A 549 10.07 25.27 -10.68
C ARG A 549 11.24 26.02 -10.08
N GLN A 550 11.79 25.52 -8.98
CA GLN A 550 13.05 26.00 -8.42
C GLN A 550 14.17 25.08 -8.88
N ASP A 551 15.07 25.65 -9.66
CA ASP A 551 16.25 24.95 -10.15
C ASP A 551 17.43 25.19 -9.21
N LEU A 552 17.69 24.26 -8.29
CA LEU A 552 18.81 24.38 -7.34
C LEU A 552 20.16 24.20 -8.04
N THR A 553 20.17 23.83 -9.32
CA THR A 553 21.37 23.84 -10.16
C THR A 553 21.77 25.26 -10.60
N LYS A 554 20.80 26.17 -10.72
CA LYS A 554 21.00 27.57 -11.14
C LYS A 554 21.35 28.50 -10.00
N GLU A 555 21.01 28.13 -8.76
CA GLU A 555 21.50 28.81 -7.53
C GLU A 555 22.94 28.38 -7.14
N GLY A 556 23.73 27.94 -8.14
CA GLY A 556 25.17 28.21 -8.19
C GLY A 556 26.08 27.15 -7.59
N GLU A 557 26.12 25.94 -8.16
CA GLU A 557 27.44 25.29 -8.28
C GLU A 557 28.10 25.83 -9.54
N PRO A 558 29.24 26.54 -9.43
CA PRO A 558 29.96 26.97 -10.61
C PRO A 558 30.36 25.75 -11.43
N LEU A 559 30.15 25.81 -12.75
CA LEU A 559 30.69 24.83 -13.66
C LEU A 559 32.23 24.79 -13.51
N PRO A 560 32.88 23.64 -13.74
CA PRO A 560 34.33 23.54 -13.63
C PRO A 560 35.00 24.58 -14.51
N LYS A 561 35.99 25.30 -13.95
CA LYS A 561 36.69 26.38 -14.65
C LYS A 561 37.50 25.87 -15.85
N GLU A 562 37.80 24.58 -15.82
CA GLU A 562 38.56 23.86 -16.84
C GLU A 562 37.71 23.50 -18.07
N TRP A 563 36.38 23.66 -17.98
CA TRP A 563 35.49 23.42 -19.12
C TRP A 563 35.72 24.43 -20.24
N SER A 564 35.69 23.91 -21.47
CA SER A 564 35.64 24.74 -22.66
C SER A 564 34.31 25.49 -22.71
N PRO A 565 34.26 26.71 -23.26
CA PRO A 565 33.03 27.48 -23.37
C PRO A 565 31.90 26.67 -24.03
N MET A 566 30.72 26.75 -23.41
CA MET A 566 29.48 26.16 -23.91
C MET A 566 28.48 27.27 -24.19
N LYS A 567 27.70 27.16 -25.27
CA LYS A 567 26.60 28.10 -25.53
C LYS A 567 25.50 27.93 -24.48
N ASP A 568 24.61 28.90 -24.31
CA ASP A 568 23.56 28.85 -23.29
C ASP A 568 22.58 27.68 -23.50
N ASP A 569 22.25 27.37 -24.76
CA ASP A 569 21.40 26.27 -25.20
C ASP A 569 22.14 24.91 -25.31
N GLU A 570 23.48 24.91 -25.24
CA GLU A 570 24.30 23.69 -25.28
C GLU A 570 24.32 23.03 -23.89
N ASN A 571 23.64 21.89 -23.71
CA ASN A 571 23.65 21.12 -22.46
C ASN A 571 24.79 20.10 -22.41
N LEU A 572 25.09 19.43 -23.53
CA LEU A 572 26.13 18.42 -23.66
C LEU A 572 27.17 18.82 -24.70
N LYS A 573 28.46 18.68 -24.35
CA LYS A 573 29.59 18.85 -25.26
C LYS A 573 30.68 17.83 -24.95
N GLN A 574 31.25 17.22 -25.99
CA GLN A 574 32.37 16.29 -25.86
C GLN A 574 33.63 16.96 -26.42
N ILE A 575 34.66 17.10 -25.60
CA ILE A 575 35.91 17.75 -25.96
C ILE A 575 37.00 16.69 -26.08
N GLU A 576 37.50 16.47 -27.30
CA GLU A 576 38.65 15.61 -27.50
C GLU A 576 39.92 16.28 -26.95
N LEU A 577 40.55 15.63 -25.98
CA LEU A 577 41.75 16.12 -25.34
C LEU A 577 42.97 15.86 -26.22
N LYS A 578 43.81 16.89 -26.40
CA LYS A 578 45.09 16.74 -27.10
C LYS A 578 46.04 15.87 -26.27
N ALA A 579 46.71 14.90 -26.91
CA ALA A 579 47.67 14.01 -26.23
C ALA A 579 48.82 14.75 -25.50
N SER A 580 49.15 15.97 -25.93
CA SER A 580 50.15 16.82 -25.28
C SER A 580 49.63 17.55 -24.03
N ALA A 581 48.31 17.64 -23.82
CA ALA A 581 47.71 18.35 -22.71
C ALA A 581 47.97 17.64 -21.37
N ALA A 582 48.17 18.42 -20.30
CA ALA A 582 48.39 17.88 -18.95
C ALA A 582 47.20 17.02 -18.48
N GLU A 583 45.98 17.45 -18.78
CA GLU A 583 44.74 16.74 -18.47
C GLU A 583 44.70 15.34 -19.13
N TYR A 584 45.05 15.24 -20.42
CA TYR A 584 45.16 13.95 -21.11
C TYR A 584 46.15 13.03 -20.40
N LYS A 585 47.35 13.54 -20.09
CA LYS A 585 48.39 12.77 -19.41
C LYS A 585 47.95 12.30 -18.03
N THR A 586 47.18 13.09 -17.29
CA THR A 586 46.63 12.71 -15.98
C THR A 586 45.65 11.54 -16.11
N VAL A 587 44.74 11.57 -17.09
CA VAL A 587 43.79 10.47 -17.32
C VAL A 587 44.52 9.22 -17.83
N GLU A 588 45.47 9.39 -18.75
CA GLU A 588 46.32 8.29 -19.23
C GLU A 588 47.09 7.62 -18.08
N GLN A 589 47.67 8.40 -17.17
CA GLN A 589 48.36 7.85 -16.00
C GLN A 589 47.41 7.15 -15.04
N HIS A 590 46.17 7.62 -14.87
CA HIS A 590 45.18 6.88 -14.08
C HIS A 590 44.91 5.49 -14.66
N VAL A 591 44.77 5.38 -15.99
CA VAL A 591 44.59 4.08 -16.68
C VAL A 591 45.82 3.18 -16.50
N LYS A 592 47.03 3.72 -16.70
CA LYS A 592 48.30 2.99 -16.55
C LYS A 592 48.52 2.49 -15.12
N ASN A 593 48.34 3.36 -14.13
CA ASN A 593 48.53 3.03 -12.71
C ASN A 593 47.54 1.98 -12.20
N THR A 594 46.43 1.80 -12.91
CA THR A 594 45.37 0.84 -12.57
C THR A 594 45.33 -0.37 -13.50
N GLN A 595 46.48 -0.67 -14.10
CA GLN A 595 46.74 -1.85 -14.94
C GLN A 595 45.84 -1.95 -16.18
N GLY A 596 45.28 -0.84 -16.65
CA GLY A 596 44.61 -0.78 -17.94
C GLY A 596 45.63 -0.88 -19.07
N ASN A 597 45.99 -2.11 -19.45
CA ASN A 597 46.93 -2.39 -20.55
C ASN A 597 46.25 -2.20 -21.92
N VAL A 598 45.78 -0.99 -22.18
CA VAL A 598 45.02 -0.65 -23.39
C VAL A 598 45.72 0.44 -24.20
N GLN A 599 45.59 0.38 -25.52
CA GLN A 599 46.12 1.40 -26.41
C GLN A 599 45.09 2.53 -26.58
N ILE A 600 45.20 3.58 -25.78
CA ILE A 600 44.28 4.72 -25.85
C ILE A 600 44.37 5.38 -27.24
N LYS A 601 43.24 5.42 -27.95
CA LYS A 601 43.10 6.14 -29.24
C LYS A 601 42.75 7.60 -29.02
N LYS A 602 41.84 7.88 -28.09
CA LYS A 602 41.48 9.24 -27.68
C LYS A 602 40.77 9.27 -26.34
N ILE A 603 40.78 10.46 -25.73
CA ILE A 603 40.08 10.76 -24.48
C ILE A 603 39.16 11.94 -24.73
N LEU A 604 37.88 11.76 -24.46
CA LEU A 604 36.87 12.81 -24.56
C LEU A 604 36.51 13.29 -23.15
N ARG A 605 36.68 14.58 -22.85
CA ARG A 605 36.05 15.19 -21.67
C ARG A 605 34.59 15.41 -21.97
N ILE A 606 33.72 14.90 -21.10
CA ILE A 606 32.28 15.12 -21.21
C ILE A 606 31.93 16.36 -20.39
N GLN A 607 31.25 17.31 -21.02
CA GLN A 607 30.72 18.51 -20.37
C GLN A 607 29.21 18.48 -20.49
N ASN A 608 28.54 17.95 -19.45
CA ASN A 608 27.09 17.94 -19.37
C ASN A 608 26.65 18.81 -18.18
N LYS A 609 26.09 19.99 -18.46
CA LYS A 609 25.74 20.99 -17.44
C LYS A 609 24.78 20.39 -16.41
N THR A 610 23.70 19.80 -16.89
CA THR A 610 22.64 19.20 -16.05
C THR A 610 23.20 18.09 -15.15
N LEU A 611 23.93 17.13 -15.73
CA LEU A 611 24.49 16.02 -14.95
C LEU A 611 25.52 16.50 -13.91
N TYR A 612 26.38 17.45 -14.28
CA TYR A 612 27.39 17.98 -13.37
C TYR A 612 26.74 18.70 -12.20
N GLN A 613 25.72 19.52 -12.45
CA GLN A 613 25.06 20.27 -11.38
C GLN A 613 24.27 19.35 -10.45
N GLN A 614 23.58 18.33 -10.98
CA GLN A 614 22.91 17.31 -10.16
C GLN A 614 23.92 16.58 -9.25
N TYR A 615 25.04 16.17 -9.83
CA TYR A 615 26.15 15.56 -9.11
C TYR A 615 26.72 16.51 -8.03
N ALA A 616 26.94 17.78 -8.35
CA ALA A 616 27.54 18.76 -7.44
C ALA A 616 26.61 19.09 -6.26
N VAL A 617 25.30 19.20 -6.50
CA VAL A 617 24.30 19.32 -5.42
C VAL A 617 24.33 18.09 -4.51
N LYS A 618 24.41 16.88 -5.09
CA LYS A 618 24.47 15.65 -4.30
C LYS A 618 25.77 15.53 -3.51
N LYS A 619 26.89 15.99 -4.07
CA LYS A 619 28.18 16.05 -3.40
C LYS A 619 28.11 16.92 -2.16
N ARG A 620 27.54 18.12 -2.28
CA ARG A 620 27.35 19.04 -1.16
C ARG A 620 26.45 18.46 -0.06
N ASP A 621 25.39 17.75 -0.44
CA ASP A 621 24.55 16.99 0.49
C ASP A 621 25.37 15.95 1.29
N LEU A 622 26.26 15.20 0.63
CA LEU A 622 27.14 14.26 1.34
C LEU A 622 28.13 14.97 2.25
N GLU A 623 28.76 16.04 1.79
CA GLU A 623 29.73 16.82 2.56
C GLU A 623 29.11 17.46 3.81
N HIS A 624 27.83 17.81 3.75
CA HIS A 624 27.09 18.33 4.89
C HIS A 624 26.78 17.26 5.94
N HIS A 625 26.41 16.05 5.51
CA HIS A 625 25.88 15.02 6.39
C HIS A 625 26.92 14.00 6.87
N ASN A 626 27.95 13.74 6.06
CA ASN A 626 29.01 12.80 6.44
C ASN A 626 30.05 13.50 7.33
N PRO A 627 30.83 12.74 8.12
CA PRO A 627 31.84 13.32 8.99
C PRO A 627 32.76 14.29 8.25
N LYS A 628 33.09 15.43 8.88
CA LYS A 628 34.02 16.40 8.29
C LYS A 628 35.34 15.73 7.92
N GLY A 629 35.78 15.91 6.68
CA GLY A 629 37.00 15.29 6.15
C GLY A 629 36.80 13.87 5.59
N HIS A 630 35.58 13.32 5.62
CA HIS A 630 35.29 12.03 4.99
C HIS A 630 35.49 12.11 3.47
N LYS A 631 36.08 11.07 2.89
CA LYS A 631 36.31 11.01 1.44
C LYS A 631 35.03 10.61 0.71
N ASN A 632 34.17 11.59 0.46
CA ASN A 632 32.87 11.39 -0.17
C ASN A 632 32.94 11.01 -1.66
N GLU A 633 34.02 11.36 -2.35
CA GLU A 633 34.19 11.21 -3.80
C GLU A 633 35.43 10.37 -4.14
N LEU A 634 35.28 9.50 -5.14
CA LEU A 634 36.36 8.77 -5.80
C LEU A 634 36.26 8.94 -7.32
N GLN A 635 37.41 8.92 -8.00
CA GLN A 635 37.45 8.68 -9.44
C GLN A 635 37.54 7.18 -9.68
N LEU A 636 36.55 6.61 -10.37
CA LEU A 636 36.42 5.17 -10.59
C LEU A 636 36.09 4.86 -12.06
N PHE A 637 36.41 3.64 -12.47
CA PHE A 637 36.22 3.17 -13.83
C PHE A 637 34.89 2.46 -14.04
N HIS A 638 34.32 2.62 -15.24
CA HIS A 638 33.12 1.91 -15.69
C HIS A 638 33.25 1.56 -17.18
N GLY A 639 33.40 0.26 -17.49
CA GLY A 639 33.41 -0.23 -18.87
C GLY A 639 32.01 -0.49 -19.37
N THR A 640 31.73 -0.11 -20.62
CA THR A 640 30.41 -0.32 -21.23
C THR A 640 30.50 -0.63 -22.72
N GLY A 641 29.40 -1.15 -23.28
CA GLY A 641 29.27 -1.36 -24.72
C GLY A 641 29.02 -0.06 -25.48
N ALA A 642 29.46 0.00 -26.73
CA ALA A 642 29.37 1.20 -27.56
C ALA A 642 27.94 1.78 -27.68
N ALA A 643 26.92 0.91 -27.72
CA ALA A 643 25.52 1.32 -27.83
C ALA A 643 25.02 2.13 -26.61
N ALA A 644 25.64 1.98 -25.44
CA ALA A 644 25.23 2.70 -24.23
C ALA A 644 25.85 4.10 -24.11
N VAL A 645 26.91 4.39 -24.89
CA VAL A 645 27.68 5.64 -24.76
C VAL A 645 26.83 6.90 -24.97
N PRO A 646 26.01 7.03 -26.03
CA PRO A 646 25.18 8.22 -26.21
C PRO A 646 24.23 8.46 -25.04
N GLN A 647 23.64 7.38 -24.52
CA GLN A 647 22.71 7.44 -23.39
C GLN A 647 23.41 7.86 -22.09
N ILE A 648 24.63 7.35 -21.84
CA ILE A 648 25.38 7.73 -20.63
C ILE A 648 25.85 9.18 -20.70
N ASN A 649 26.27 9.66 -21.87
CA ASN A 649 26.69 11.06 -22.03
C ASN A 649 25.53 12.05 -21.84
N GLU A 650 24.34 11.70 -22.35
CA GLU A 650 23.15 12.56 -22.25
C GLU A 650 22.52 12.48 -20.86
N ASN A 651 22.30 11.25 -20.36
CA ASN A 651 21.41 10.98 -19.23
C ASN A 651 22.13 10.42 -17.98
N GLY A 652 23.45 10.23 -18.05
CA GLY A 652 24.24 9.68 -16.95
C GLY A 652 24.10 8.16 -16.80
N PHE A 653 24.62 7.64 -15.68
CA PHE A 653 24.55 6.20 -15.39
C PHE A 653 23.19 5.84 -14.81
N ASN A 654 22.52 4.86 -15.42
CA ASN A 654 21.17 4.47 -15.03
C ASN A 654 21.14 3.04 -14.49
N ARG A 655 20.80 2.90 -13.20
CA ARG A 655 20.72 1.59 -12.52
C ARG A 655 19.63 0.66 -13.06
N SER A 656 18.67 1.15 -13.83
CA SER A 656 17.62 0.33 -14.46
C SER A 656 18.20 -0.66 -15.47
N TYR A 657 19.44 -0.42 -15.93
CA TYR A 657 20.22 -1.32 -16.77
C TYR A 657 21.12 -2.28 -15.96
N CYS A 658 20.99 -2.34 -14.62
CA CYS A 658 21.72 -3.30 -13.80
C CYS A 658 21.35 -4.75 -14.17
N GLY A 659 22.34 -5.65 -14.15
CA GLY A 659 22.17 -7.08 -14.42
C GLY A 659 22.66 -7.56 -15.80
N VAL A 660 23.04 -6.66 -16.72
CA VAL A 660 23.69 -7.05 -17.99
C VAL A 660 24.97 -7.86 -17.75
N ASN A 661 25.70 -7.54 -16.68
CA ASN A 661 26.94 -8.19 -16.26
C ASN A 661 26.82 -8.89 -14.88
N GLY A 662 25.60 -9.15 -14.42
CA GLY A 662 25.30 -9.70 -13.09
C GLY A 662 25.01 -8.65 -12.00
N THR A 663 24.47 -9.09 -10.86
CA THR A 663 24.10 -8.25 -9.70
C THR A 663 24.72 -8.77 -8.41
N MET A 664 25.94 -9.29 -8.47
CA MET A 664 26.60 -10.03 -7.38
C MET A 664 26.76 -9.19 -6.09
N TYR A 665 26.80 -7.86 -6.20
CA TYR A 665 27.00 -6.93 -5.09
C TYR A 665 25.85 -5.92 -4.96
N GLY A 666 24.69 -6.23 -5.54
CA GLY A 666 23.47 -5.43 -5.48
C GLY A 666 22.96 -4.96 -6.86
N LYS A 667 21.74 -4.43 -6.87
CA LYS A 667 21.04 -3.93 -8.07
C LYS A 667 21.29 -2.44 -8.28
N GLY A 668 22.55 -2.09 -8.54
CA GLY A 668 23.01 -0.71 -8.73
C GLY A 668 23.97 -0.56 -9.92
N VAL A 669 24.60 0.60 -10.03
CA VAL A 669 25.66 0.86 -11.02
C VAL A 669 27.01 0.55 -10.39
N TYR A 670 27.82 -0.22 -11.11
CA TYR A 670 29.09 -0.75 -10.64
C TYR A 670 30.24 0.12 -11.15
N PHE A 671 31.17 0.40 -10.25
CA PHE A 671 32.40 1.12 -10.53
C PHE A 671 33.57 0.40 -9.87
N HIS A 672 34.73 0.43 -10.51
CA HIS A 672 35.92 -0.25 -10.01
C HIS A 672 37.11 0.71 -9.88
N LYS A 673 37.95 0.55 -8.85
CA LYS A 673 39.19 1.35 -8.74
C LYS A 673 40.17 1.05 -9.86
N MET A 674 40.25 -0.22 -10.27
CA MET A 674 41.17 -0.67 -11.33
C MET A 674 40.55 -0.58 -12.73
N ALA A 675 41.25 0.06 -13.68
CA ALA A 675 40.87 0.06 -15.10
C ALA A 675 40.90 -1.36 -15.69
N SER A 676 41.88 -2.20 -15.32
CA SER A 676 42.00 -3.59 -15.79
C SER A 676 40.70 -4.39 -15.65
N TYR A 677 40.01 -4.22 -14.52
CA TYR A 677 38.72 -4.86 -14.26
C TYR A 677 37.63 -4.34 -15.20
N SER A 678 37.52 -3.02 -15.33
CA SER A 678 36.48 -2.38 -16.14
C SER A 678 36.65 -2.59 -17.63
N VAL A 679 37.88 -2.75 -18.12
CA VAL A 679 38.19 -3.09 -19.53
C VAL A 679 37.50 -4.39 -19.95
N GLY A 680 37.38 -5.37 -19.05
CA GLY A 680 36.66 -6.63 -19.31
C GLY A 680 35.18 -6.43 -19.69
N TYR A 681 34.58 -5.35 -19.20
CA TYR A 681 33.17 -5.00 -19.40
C TYR A 681 32.93 -3.96 -20.50
N ALA A 682 33.98 -3.46 -21.15
CA ALA A 682 33.90 -2.51 -22.26
C ALA A 682 33.46 -3.17 -23.58
N LYS A 683 32.37 -3.95 -23.57
CA LYS A 683 31.90 -4.78 -24.69
C LYS A 683 30.38 -4.66 -24.89
N PRO A 684 29.86 -4.79 -26.13
CA PRO A 684 30.61 -4.94 -27.38
C PRO A 684 31.29 -3.62 -27.84
N PRO A 685 32.35 -3.70 -28.69
CA PRO A 685 32.98 -2.52 -29.30
C PRO A 685 32.06 -1.85 -30.34
N ASP A 686 32.46 -0.67 -30.83
CA ASP A 686 31.78 0.00 -31.95
C ASP A 686 32.10 -0.63 -33.32
N GLY A 687 31.52 -0.08 -34.39
CA GLY A 687 31.78 -0.54 -35.77
C GLY A 687 33.23 -0.40 -36.25
N ASN A 688 34.06 0.37 -35.55
CA ASN A 688 35.49 0.53 -35.81
C ASN A 688 36.36 -0.33 -34.86
N ASN A 689 35.73 -1.27 -34.15
CA ASN A 689 36.36 -2.13 -33.14
C ASN A 689 37.00 -1.33 -31.99
N ASN A 690 36.42 -0.19 -31.60
CA ASN A 690 36.83 0.56 -30.43
C ASN A 690 36.03 0.16 -29.18
N HIS A 691 36.71 0.09 -28.05
CA HIS A 691 36.12 -0.17 -26.75
C HIS A 691 35.98 1.13 -25.93
N HIS A 692 35.02 1.14 -25.01
CA HIS A 692 34.58 2.36 -24.31
C HIS A 692 34.67 2.20 -22.80
N LEU A 693 35.48 3.06 -22.17
CA LEU A 693 35.72 3.05 -20.74
C LEU A 693 35.52 4.46 -20.17
N TYR A 694 34.66 4.60 -19.18
CA TYR A 694 34.51 5.85 -18.44
C TYR A 694 35.47 5.91 -17.26
N LEU A 695 36.06 7.08 -17.04
CA LEU A 695 36.59 7.52 -15.74
C LEU A 695 35.57 8.53 -15.18
N ALA A 696 34.85 8.12 -14.14
CA ALA A 696 33.74 8.87 -13.56
C ALA A 696 34.08 9.40 -12.17
N ARG A 697 33.51 10.55 -11.80
CA ARG A 697 33.47 11.00 -10.40
C ARG A 697 32.29 10.34 -9.70
N VAL A 698 32.56 9.58 -8.65
CA VAL A 698 31.55 8.76 -7.96
C VAL A 698 31.49 9.15 -6.48
N LEU A 699 30.29 9.51 -6.03
CA LEU A 699 29.95 9.89 -4.68
C LEU A 699 29.72 8.64 -3.81
N VAL A 700 30.81 8.04 -3.34
CA VAL A 700 30.80 6.81 -2.55
C VAL A 700 30.39 7.02 -1.09
N GLY A 701 30.63 8.21 -0.52
CA GLY A 701 30.25 8.55 0.86
C GLY A 701 30.65 7.49 1.89
N GLU A 702 29.83 7.29 2.92
CA GLU A 702 29.99 6.17 3.86
C GLU A 702 29.43 4.89 3.24
N SER A 703 30.29 3.89 3.03
CA SER A 703 29.94 2.62 2.41
C SER A 703 29.56 1.53 3.41
N THR A 704 28.73 0.58 2.97
CA THR A 704 28.44 -0.68 3.69
C THR A 704 28.99 -1.89 2.92
N PRO A 705 29.25 -3.04 3.56
CA PRO A 705 29.58 -4.27 2.81
C PRO A 705 28.48 -4.64 1.81
N ALA A 706 28.85 -4.90 0.56
CA ALA A 706 27.90 -5.21 -0.49
C ALA A 706 27.34 -6.64 -0.43
N ASN A 707 26.11 -6.83 -0.92
CA ASN A 707 25.41 -8.10 -0.95
C ASN A 707 24.50 -8.17 -2.19
N SER A 708 24.47 -9.33 -2.84
CA SER A 708 23.68 -9.60 -4.06
C SER A 708 22.18 -9.31 -3.94
N SER A 709 21.61 -9.43 -2.73
CA SER A 709 20.20 -9.17 -2.48
C SER A 709 19.85 -7.68 -2.37
N MET A 710 20.85 -6.78 -2.31
CA MET A 710 20.62 -5.35 -2.10
C MET A 710 19.93 -4.70 -3.31
N ALA A 711 18.72 -4.19 -3.10
CA ALA A 711 18.05 -3.28 -4.04
C ALA A 711 18.09 -1.82 -3.55
N VAL A 712 18.34 -1.62 -2.26
CA VAL A 712 18.50 -0.33 -1.58
C VAL A 712 19.56 -0.47 -0.48
N LEU A 713 20.18 0.64 -0.09
CA LEU A 713 21.20 0.66 0.96
C LEU A 713 20.57 0.56 2.36
N PRO A 714 21.19 -0.17 3.30
CA PRO A 714 20.72 -0.26 4.68
C PRO A 714 20.78 1.09 5.38
N ILE A 715 19.95 1.25 6.41
CA ILE A 715 19.87 2.45 7.24
C ILE A 715 20.92 2.37 8.36
N LYS A 716 21.77 3.39 8.51
CA LYS A 716 22.70 3.52 9.64
C LYS A 716 21.87 3.68 10.92
N SER A 717 22.28 3.09 12.05
CA SER A 717 21.52 3.08 13.32
C SER A 717 20.88 4.44 13.66
N GLY A 718 19.58 4.60 13.39
CA GLY A 718 18.81 5.82 13.66
C GLY A 718 19.06 7.03 12.75
N SER A 719 19.76 6.88 11.62
CA SER A 719 20.20 7.98 10.74
C SER A 719 19.85 7.73 9.25
N ARG A 720 20.49 8.44 8.31
CA ARG A 720 20.34 8.26 6.85
C ARG A 720 20.88 6.90 6.36
N PRO A 721 20.45 6.40 5.20
CA PRO A 721 21.08 5.25 4.55
C PRO A 721 22.59 5.42 4.35
N PHE A 722 23.31 4.32 4.21
CA PHE A 722 24.65 4.34 3.60
C PHE A 722 24.60 4.97 2.20
N ASP A 723 25.74 5.47 1.74
CA ASP A 723 25.83 6.20 0.47
C ASP A 723 26.24 5.28 -0.69
N SER A 724 26.98 4.21 -0.39
CA SER A 724 27.29 3.15 -1.37
C SER A 724 27.42 1.78 -0.69
N ALA A 725 27.47 0.74 -1.51
CA ALA A 725 27.93 -0.58 -1.06
C ALA A 725 29.30 -0.87 -1.65
N VAL A 726 30.16 -1.57 -0.93
CA VAL A 726 31.52 -1.89 -1.35
C VAL A 726 31.82 -3.36 -1.10
N HIS A 727 32.48 -4.00 -2.07
CA HIS A 727 33.12 -5.30 -1.91
C HIS A 727 34.50 -5.21 -2.57
N GLU A 728 35.55 -5.36 -1.76
CA GLU A 728 36.93 -5.11 -2.18
C GLU A 728 37.08 -3.71 -2.81
N ASP A 729 37.40 -3.64 -4.11
CA ASP A 729 37.55 -2.39 -4.87
C ASP A 729 36.38 -2.10 -5.83
N ILE A 730 35.28 -2.86 -5.70
CA ILE A 730 34.01 -2.64 -6.40
C ILE A 730 33.09 -1.78 -5.54
N TYR A 731 32.69 -0.63 -6.08
CA TYR A 731 31.68 0.25 -5.50
C TYR A 731 30.38 0.15 -6.29
N VAL A 732 29.28 0.00 -5.56
CA VAL A 732 27.93 -0.02 -6.11
C VAL A 732 27.16 1.17 -5.57
N ILE A 733 26.74 2.05 -6.47
CA ILE A 733 25.83 3.15 -6.15
C ILE A 733 24.40 2.77 -6.55
N PHE A 734 23.44 3.25 -5.77
CA PHE A 734 22.02 2.89 -5.92
C PHE A 734 21.17 4.09 -6.36
N HIS A 735 21.82 5.18 -6.75
CA HIS A 735 21.20 6.45 -7.10
C HIS A 735 21.95 7.12 -8.26
N ASP A 736 21.25 7.44 -9.33
CA ASP A 736 21.83 7.73 -10.65
C ASP A 736 22.65 9.03 -10.67
N THR A 737 22.32 10.01 -9.84
CA THR A 737 23.09 11.28 -9.71
C THR A 737 24.33 11.19 -8.83
N GLN A 738 24.65 10.01 -8.28
CA GLN A 738 25.89 9.83 -7.50
C GLN A 738 27.12 9.70 -8.40
N ALA A 739 26.98 9.64 -9.72
CA ALA A 739 28.12 9.55 -10.62
C ALA A 739 28.03 10.54 -11.79
N TYR A 740 29.14 11.23 -12.06
CA TYR A 740 29.31 12.09 -13.22
C TYR A 740 30.30 11.43 -14.21
N PRO A 741 29.91 11.15 -15.47
CA PRO A 741 30.83 10.61 -16.47
C PRO A 741 31.79 11.71 -16.90
N GLU A 742 32.98 11.79 -16.31
CA GLU A 742 33.90 12.92 -16.53
C GLU A 742 34.70 12.76 -17.82
N TYR A 743 35.25 11.57 -18.06
CA TYR A 743 36.01 11.26 -19.26
C TYR A 743 35.54 9.95 -19.88
N LEU A 744 35.44 9.93 -21.22
CA LEU A 744 35.27 8.75 -22.04
C LEU A 744 36.59 8.42 -22.74
N ILE A 745 37.15 7.27 -22.41
CA ILE A 745 38.39 6.74 -22.97
C ILE A 745 38.02 5.73 -24.05
N ILE A 746 38.51 5.95 -25.27
CA ILE A 746 38.31 5.09 -26.43
C ILE A 746 39.64 4.42 -26.73
N PHE A 747 39.66 3.09 -26.77
CA PHE A 747 40.87 2.28 -26.95
C PHE A 747 40.67 1.11 -27.91
#